data_AF-S3BSD8-F1
#
_entry.id   AF-S3BSD8-F1
#
_cell.length_a   1.000
_cell.length_b   1.000
_cell.length_c   1.000
_cell.angle_alpha   90.00
_cell.angle_beta   90.00
_cell.angle_gamma   90.00
#
_symmetry.space_group_name_H-M   'P 1'
#
loop_
_entity.id
_entity.type
_entity.pdbx_description
1 polymer ?
#
loop_
_entity_poly.entity_id
_entity_poly.type
_entity_poly.pdbx_seq_one_letter_code
_entity_poly.pdbx_strand_id
1 'polypeptide(L)'
;MPPKGCTTRSMCAWRAATICTASPAAGGAFHPKVVLLLGEHACRLAVGSGNPTLSGWGANDELWTVVETEDGASHPLLADLAHWLEKLPDVVGMARWTADHLRELAKLLCERHTHASACQGSGPRLVHNLHRSLLDQLPSGPVDEVRAYAPFIDPEARALRALVDRMSPGKVTLGLQPRWSSYDAETVQNALDGRAVRIRLLEETRMRHGKFIEWRTGERRHALTGSPNLTRAALCESTEGGGNCELAVLSADTLPLLPEEGPSTALADLKGRTLRPHPAGDGRALVLLGAKTDSEGFHVLLACGEPAPVLISTSPEGAPGSWTEVGPIPPGRTEFSFPTPDVPGAAVRATCVRPDGSSVESSVVFVYSPVQCARRSIHDSGPRLRYDYTAQALFTDEHAARRFEADLLRLREFAADRSVSRPSPATEGAAHAVVTSDVDRWDAYLADCRRMLGLPLTELALGSVQMDLPQAPAPGWTVSAVTSTATAGEDEDDAAEAEGEDPVEAEAPRVPSVPPDQRPRCRSWARRWADTLVEPERLVEPGTRDGSGTAAAPRRAQPLPIRLLVAGLYIQLLAARVWDDDDHSWREDLSGLLDALAFGDGPGDGTAGREAPPETGRRVDAVAAVLMTLLSQDATFTGGGEHDVLAARAWRKHKHMIARADPAEAKDLMLPPEQALARVASWSEVERLVALAEEDDPHAEAIEELSKAGWSVTCDDGIWEVTGSFGNPVPVVARAADRLGRHHTGGVLVRATGRKRWAFAAWAGSGLILLNSPARAWRTYEVRAPATPESRFAGGDLSAVPGLVGAPSPLRSGPPDALRTVLAEAGLTYPELIRRLFEDVP
;
A
#
# COMPACT_ATOMS: atom_id res chain seq x y z
N MET A 1 44.69 13.26 -16.73
CA MET A 1 44.38 12.47 -15.53
C MET A 1 42.89 12.66 -15.25
N PRO A 2 42.05 11.63 -15.46
CA PRO A 2 40.62 11.75 -15.23
C PRO A 2 40.31 11.80 -13.72
N PRO A 3 39.29 12.54 -13.28
CA PRO A 3 38.90 12.58 -11.88
C PRO A 3 38.33 11.22 -11.47
N LYS A 4 38.87 10.71 -10.37
CA LYS A 4 38.57 9.41 -9.78
C LYS A 4 37.19 9.44 -9.10
N GLY A 5 36.39 8.41 -9.39
CA GLY A 5 35.56 7.72 -8.40
C GLY A 5 34.35 8.46 -7.87
N CYS A 6 33.26 8.47 -8.66
CA CYS A 6 31.91 8.50 -8.09
C CYS A 6 31.70 7.15 -7.41
N THR A 7 31.88 7.10 -6.08
CA THR A 7 31.55 5.92 -5.29
C THR A 7 30.04 5.79 -5.20
N THR A 8 29.53 4.71 -5.80
CA THR A 8 28.18 4.18 -5.68
C THR A 8 27.82 4.01 -4.19
N ARG A 9 27.25 5.04 -3.58
CA ARG A 9 26.49 4.90 -2.33
C ARG A 9 25.12 4.35 -2.70
N SER A 10 24.76 3.23 -2.10
CA SER A 10 23.53 2.47 -2.31
C SER A 10 22.33 3.34 -2.68
N MET A 11 21.80 3.10 -3.88
CA MET A 11 20.41 3.40 -4.20
C MET A 11 19.53 2.63 -3.21
N CYS A 12 19.14 3.27 -2.11
CA CYS A 12 17.96 2.80 -1.36
C CYS A 12 16.79 2.81 -2.35
N ALA A 13 16.05 1.71 -2.43
CA ALA A 13 14.95 1.54 -3.37
C ALA A 13 13.85 2.60 -3.13
N TRP A 14 13.84 3.66 -3.95
CA TRP A 14 12.80 4.68 -3.95
C TRP A 14 11.68 4.21 -4.88
N ARG A 15 10.74 3.42 -4.35
CA ARG A 15 9.71 2.69 -5.12
C ARG A 15 8.30 3.28 -5.00
N ALA A 16 8.13 4.53 -5.42
CA ALA A 16 6.79 5.05 -5.74
C ALA A 16 6.93 6.11 -6.85
N ALA A 17 6.70 5.70 -8.10
CA ALA A 17 6.57 6.61 -9.23
C ALA A 17 5.08 6.76 -9.55
N THR A 18 4.47 7.87 -9.12
CA THR A 18 3.09 8.17 -9.50
C THR A 18 3.10 8.85 -10.87
N ILE A 19 2.74 8.11 -11.92
CA ILE A 19 2.48 8.71 -13.23
C ILE A 19 1.05 9.24 -13.22
N CYS A 20 0.93 10.56 -13.07
CA CYS A 20 -0.36 11.24 -13.15
C CYS A 20 -0.72 11.43 -14.63
N THR A 21 -1.79 10.79 -15.09
CA THR A 21 -2.40 11.14 -16.37
C THR A 21 -3.43 12.23 -16.14
N ALA A 22 -3.43 13.22 -17.03
CA ALA A 22 -4.26 14.40 -16.87
C ALA A 22 -4.58 14.96 -18.26
N SER A 23 -5.76 15.55 -18.40
CA SER A 23 -6.24 16.11 -19.66
C SER A 23 -6.63 17.57 -19.47
N PRO A 24 -6.07 18.51 -20.23
CA PRO A 24 -6.52 19.90 -20.22
C PRO A 24 -7.99 19.99 -20.64
N ALA A 25 -8.78 20.81 -19.94
CA ALA A 25 -10.23 20.92 -20.15
C ALA A 25 -10.65 21.36 -21.57
N ALA A 26 -9.74 21.94 -22.35
CA ALA A 26 -10.02 22.59 -23.64
C ALA A 26 -9.21 22.01 -24.84
N GLY A 27 -8.75 20.75 -24.75
CA GLY A 27 -8.18 20.02 -25.90
C GLY A 27 -6.68 20.20 -26.17
N GLY A 28 -5.95 20.91 -25.30
CA GLY A 28 -4.49 20.96 -25.31
C GLY A 28 -3.84 19.66 -24.82
N ALA A 29 -2.52 19.52 -25.01
CA ALA A 29 -1.76 18.37 -24.49
C ALA A 29 -1.27 18.61 -23.05
N PHE A 30 -1.28 17.57 -22.20
CA PHE A 30 -0.58 17.61 -20.91
C PHE A 30 0.89 17.26 -21.13
N HIS A 31 1.77 18.26 -21.02
CA HIS A 31 3.17 18.15 -21.38
C HIS A 31 4.22 18.46 -20.29
N PRO A 32 3.93 18.76 -19.01
CA PRO A 32 4.97 18.87 -17.99
C PRO A 32 5.75 17.56 -17.80
N LYS A 33 7.06 17.64 -17.53
CA LYS A 33 7.86 16.49 -17.10
C LYS A 33 8.64 16.84 -15.83
N VAL A 34 8.27 16.18 -14.75
CA VAL A 34 8.80 16.40 -13.40
C VAL A 34 9.17 15.05 -12.80
N VAL A 35 10.36 14.97 -12.21
CA VAL A 35 10.76 13.87 -11.33
C VAL A 35 11.01 14.48 -9.96
N LEU A 36 10.26 14.00 -8.97
CA LEU A 36 10.41 14.40 -7.57
C LEU A 36 10.77 13.18 -6.73
N LEU A 37 11.95 13.20 -6.12
CA LEU A 37 12.36 12.21 -5.12
C LEU A 37 12.42 12.92 -3.77
N LEU A 38 11.46 12.61 -2.90
CA LEU A 38 11.35 13.20 -1.58
C LEU A 38 11.70 12.16 -0.51
N GLY A 39 12.83 12.36 0.16
CA GLY A 39 13.23 11.62 1.34
C GLY A 39 13.18 12.48 2.61
N GLU A 40 13.43 11.86 3.75
CA GLU A 40 13.42 12.54 5.06
C GLU A 40 14.45 13.69 5.09
N HIS A 41 15.71 13.39 4.75
CA HIS A 41 16.80 14.37 4.82
C HIS A 41 17.12 15.02 3.47
N ALA A 42 16.77 14.38 2.35
CA ALA A 42 17.13 14.86 1.01
C ALA A 42 15.92 14.98 0.09
N CYS A 43 15.96 15.98 -0.80
CA CYS A 43 14.99 16.12 -1.89
C CYS A 43 15.74 16.36 -3.21
N ARG A 44 15.34 15.63 -4.25
CA ARG A 44 15.82 15.80 -5.63
C ARG A 44 14.63 16.16 -6.52
N LEU A 45 14.76 17.24 -7.27
CA LEU A 45 13.78 17.69 -8.25
C LEU A 45 14.46 17.79 -9.61
N ALA A 46 13.93 17.10 -10.62
CA ALA A 46 14.29 17.31 -12.02
C ALA A 46 13.09 17.82 -12.81
N VAL A 47 13.28 18.93 -13.54
CA VAL A 47 12.28 19.49 -14.46
C VAL A 47 12.94 19.59 -15.83
N GLY A 48 12.30 19.08 -16.87
CA GLY A 48 12.96 18.97 -18.17
C GLY A 48 12.06 18.74 -19.37
N SER A 49 12.70 18.42 -20.49
CA SER A 49 12.05 18.18 -21.78
C SER A 49 11.76 16.70 -22.06
N GLY A 50 12.38 15.80 -21.30
CA GLY A 50 12.35 14.35 -21.51
C GLY A 50 11.11 13.69 -20.92
N ASN A 51 10.39 12.94 -21.75
CA ASN A 51 9.36 12.03 -21.27
C ASN A 51 9.98 10.90 -20.44
N PRO A 52 9.31 10.40 -19.40
CA PRO A 52 9.80 9.26 -18.61
C PRO A 52 9.68 7.95 -19.41
N THR A 53 10.48 7.84 -20.47
CA THR A 53 10.50 6.76 -21.49
C THR A 53 11.96 6.42 -21.77
N LEU A 54 12.28 5.20 -22.23
CA LEU A 54 13.67 4.84 -22.58
C LEU A 54 14.30 5.85 -23.56
N SER A 55 13.53 6.31 -24.55
CA SER A 55 14.00 7.33 -25.48
C SER A 55 14.24 8.68 -24.81
N GLY A 56 13.35 9.12 -23.91
CA GLY A 56 13.55 10.36 -23.15
C GLY A 56 14.61 10.27 -22.03
N TRP A 57 15.00 9.08 -21.58
CA TRP A 57 16.05 8.88 -20.57
C TRP A 57 17.43 8.63 -21.16
N GLY A 58 17.53 7.92 -22.28
CA GLY A 58 18.81 7.41 -22.80
C GLY A 58 19.09 7.65 -24.28
N ALA A 59 18.07 7.75 -25.15
CA ALA A 59 18.29 7.84 -26.60
C ALA A 59 18.31 9.30 -27.12
N ASN A 60 17.37 10.12 -26.66
CA ASN A 60 17.24 11.51 -27.07
C ASN A 60 18.22 12.41 -26.29
N ASP A 61 18.65 13.48 -26.93
CA ASP A 61 19.37 14.56 -26.26
C ASP A 61 18.38 15.50 -25.57
N GLU A 62 18.02 15.19 -24.32
CA GLU A 62 17.07 15.96 -23.50
C GLU A 62 17.77 16.95 -22.57
N LEU A 63 17.06 18.00 -22.14
CA LEU A 63 17.54 18.96 -21.16
C LEU A 63 16.79 18.80 -19.84
N TRP A 64 17.54 18.71 -18.75
CA TRP A 64 17.03 18.62 -17.39
C TRP A 64 17.67 19.69 -16.51
N THR A 65 16.84 20.40 -15.75
CA THR A 65 17.29 21.20 -14.61
C THR A 65 17.10 20.38 -13.34
N VAL A 66 18.19 20.06 -12.66
CA VAL A 66 18.18 19.25 -11.43
C VAL A 66 18.55 20.11 -10.24
N VAL A 67 17.72 20.05 -9.21
CA VAL A 67 17.96 20.64 -7.90
C VAL A 67 18.14 19.54 -6.88
N GLU A 68 19.21 19.67 -6.11
CA GLU A 68 19.55 18.77 -5.02
C GLU A 68 19.53 19.53 -3.70
N THR A 69 18.80 19.04 -2.72
CA THR A 69 18.81 19.56 -1.35
C THR A 69 19.03 18.43 -0.36
N GLU A 70 19.82 18.68 0.68
CA GLU A 70 20.19 17.73 1.73
C GLU A 70 20.06 18.39 3.11
N ASP A 71 20.08 17.59 4.17
CA ASP A 71 20.08 18.03 5.58
C ASP A 71 19.02 19.09 5.91
N GLY A 72 17.82 18.93 5.34
CA GLY A 72 16.69 19.84 5.58
C GLY A 72 16.80 21.19 4.86
N ALA A 73 17.80 21.39 4.00
CA ALA A 73 17.85 22.54 3.10
C ALA A 73 16.68 22.53 2.11
N SER A 74 16.37 23.71 1.56
CA SER A 74 15.35 23.90 0.53
C SER A 74 15.86 24.80 -0.59
N HIS A 75 15.20 24.72 -1.74
CA HIS A 75 15.43 25.60 -2.88
C HIS A 75 14.11 26.29 -3.31
N PRO A 76 14.12 27.54 -3.82
CA PRO A 76 12.90 28.23 -4.30
C PRO A 76 12.07 27.44 -5.32
N LEU A 77 12.72 26.66 -6.19
CA LEU A 77 12.04 25.76 -7.14
C LEU A 77 11.09 24.76 -6.46
N LEU A 78 11.36 24.34 -5.21
CA LEU A 78 10.45 23.46 -4.47
C LEU A 78 9.16 24.18 -4.08
N ALA A 79 9.25 25.46 -3.69
CA ALA A 79 8.10 26.29 -3.36
C ALA A 79 7.28 26.64 -4.61
N ASP A 80 7.94 26.97 -5.71
CA ASP A 80 7.28 27.21 -7.00
C ASP A 80 6.56 25.92 -7.49
N LEU A 81 7.20 24.75 -7.35
CA LEU A 81 6.58 23.46 -7.67
C LEU A 81 5.37 23.18 -6.76
N ALA A 82 5.48 23.43 -5.46
CA ALA A 82 4.36 23.27 -4.52
C ALA A 82 3.14 24.10 -4.96
N HIS A 83 3.37 25.36 -5.30
CA HIS A 83 2.31 26.24 -5.78
C HIS A 83 1.67 25.74 -7.08
N TRP A 84 2.48 25.26 -8.02
CA TRP A 84 1.98 24.68 -9.27
C TRP A 84 1.16 23.41 -9.04
N LEU A 85 1.63 22.49 -8.19
CA LEU A 85 0.93 21.25 -7.83
C LEU A 85 -0.41 21.51 -7.14
N GLU A 86 -0.47 22.55 -6.30
CA GLU A 86 -1.72 22.97 -5.63
C GLU A 86 -2.76 23.48 -6.64
N LYS A 87 -2.33 24.24 -7.66
CA LYS A 87 -3.21 24.89 -8.65
C LYS A 87 -3.54 24.01 -9.86
N LEU A 88 -2.73 23.01 -10.15
CA LEU A 88 -2.89 22.16 -11.32
C LEU A 88 -4.30 21.53 -11.44
N PRO A 89 -4.90 20.98 -10.36
CA PRO A 89 -6.23 20.36 -10.43
C PRO A 89 -7.37 21.34 -10.72
N ASP A 90 -7.14 22.65 -10.56
CA ASP A 90 -8.16 23.68 -10.82
C ASP A 90 -8.33 23.95 -12.33
N VAL A 91 -7.34 23.56 -13.15
CA VAL A 91 -7.28 23.86 -14.59
C VAL A 91 -7.23 22.59 -15.45
N VAL A 92 -6.69 21.49 -14.93
CA VAL A 92 -6.50 20.24 -15.66
C VAL A 92 -7.41 19.16 -15.09
N GLY A 93 -8.20 18.52 -15.95
CA GLY A 93 -9.04 17.39 -15.59
C GLY A 93 -8.19 16.18 -15.20
N MET A 94 -8.42 15.65 -14.01
CA MET A 94 -7.75 14.47 -13.46
C MET A 94 -8.65 13.80 -12.44
N ALA A 95 -8.28 12.59 -12.02
CA ALA A 95 -9.02 11.91 -10.96
C ALA A 95 -8.91 12.63 -9.61
N ARG A 96 -9.98 12.54 -8.80
CA ARG A 96 -10.02 13.19 -7.48
C ARG A 96 -8.89 12.74 -6.57
N TRP A 97 -8.60 11.43 -6.54
CA TRP A 97 -7.49 10.89 -5.74
C TRP A 97 -6.12 11.41 -6.20
N THR A 98 -5.93 11.61 -7.50
CA THR A 98 -4.72 12.26 -8.03
C THR A 98 -4.63 13.71 -7.58
N ALA A 99 -5.72 14.48 -7.69
CA ALA A 99 -5.76 15.86 -7.24
C ALA A 99 -5.45 16.00 -5.75
N ASP A 100 -6.05 15.16 -4.91
CA ASP A 100 -5.83 15.17 -3.46
C ASP A 100 -4.37 14.79 -3.11
N HIS A 101 -3.80 13.82 -3.81
CA HIS A 101 -2.39 13.46 -3.65
C HIS A 101 -1.43 14.59 -4.04
N LEU A 102 -1.66 15.27 -5.16
CA LEU A 102 -0.84 16.41 -5.60
C LEU A 102 -0.90 17.57 -4.59
N ARG A 103 -2.07 17.83 -3.99
CA ARG A 103 -2.23 18.83 -2.92
C ARG A 103 -1.48 18.45 -1.65
N GLU A 104 -1.46 17.18 -1.27
CA GLU A 104 -0.64 16.73 -0.12
C GLU A 104 0.86 16.87 -0.41
N LEU A 105 1.31 16.52 -1.63
CA LEU A 105 2.70 16.76 -2.05
C LEU A 105 3.05 18.26 -2.02
N ALA A 106 2.15 19.12 -2.49
CA ALA A 106 2.33 20.57 -2.40
C ALA A 106 2.51 21.04 -0.95
N LYS A 107 1.67 20.55 -0.03
CA LYS A 107 1.77 20.85 1.39
C LYS A 107 3.12 20.40 1.97
N LEU A 108 3.58 19.20 1.66
CA LEU A 108 4.87 18.67 2.10
C LEU A 108 6.06 19.53 1.63
N LEU A 109 6.06 19.92 0.37
CA LEU A 109 7.10 20.79 -0.19
C LEU A 109 7.07 22.18 0.46
N CYS A 110 5.88 22.71 0.74
CA CYS A 110 5.70 23.98 1.45
C CYS A 110 6.23 23.90 2.89
N GLU A 111 5.84 22.86 3.65
CA GLU A 111 6.36 22.59 5.00
C GLU A 111 7.89 22.53 5.00
N ARG A 112 8.49 21.76 4.09
CA ARG A 112 9.95 21.65 3.97
C ARG A 112 10.60 23.00 3.64
N HIS A 113 10.01 23.78 2.75
CA HIS A 113 10.54 25.08 2.37
C HIS A 113 10.51 26.08 3.54
N THR A 114 9.38 26.13 4.27
CA THR A 114 9.18 27.05 5.40
C THR A 114 10.06 26.72 6.61
N HIS A 115 10.40 25.45 6.82
CA HIS A 115 11.28 25.01 7.91
C HIS A 115 12.77 25.11 7.60
N ALA A 116 13.15 25.33 6.34
CA ALA A 116 14.55 25.48 5.96
C ALA A 116 15.11 26.85 6.39
N SER A 117 16.40 26.89 6.73
CA SER A 117 17.13 28.15 6.93
C SER A 117 16.98 29.05 5.70
N ALA A 118 16.80 30.35 5.92
CA ALA A 118 16.53 31.32 4.85
C ALA A 118 17.55 31.20 3.70
N CYS A 119 17.08 30.78 2.54
CA CYS A 119 17.89 30.69 1.33
C CYS A 119 18.08 32.11 0.79
N GLN A 120 19.28 32.67 0.92
CA GLN A 120 19.63 33.98 0.38
C GLN A 120 19.97 33.84 -1.11
N GLY A 121 19.09 34.25 -2.03
CA GLY A 121 19.46 34.38 -3.44
C GLY A 121 18.31 34.44 -4.45
N SER A 122 18.53 35.16 -5.56
CA SER A 122 17.71 35.10 -6.78
C SER A 122 18.16 33.91 -7.65
N GLY A 123 17.76 32.70 -7.27
CA GLY A 123 18.04 31.47 -8.03
C GLY A 123 17.05 31.21 -9.17
N PRO A 124 17.20 30.09 -9.90
CA PRO A 124 16.23 29.64 -10.90
C PRO A 124 14.80 29.58 -10.35
N ARG A 125 13.82 29.90 -11.19
CA ARG A 125 12.39 29.94 -10.85
C ARG A 125 11.61 29.02 -11.77
N LEU A 126 10.62 28.32 -11.23
CA LEU A 126 9.73 27.50 -12.03
C LEU A 126 8.58 28.36 -12.52
N VAL A 127 8.28 28.22 -13.81
CA VAL A 127 7.24 28.96 -14.52
C VAL A 127 6.36 27.98 -15.27
N HIS A 128 5.08 28.29 -15.40
CA HIS A 128 4.07 27.42 -16.00
C HIS A 128 3.01 28.26 -16.72
N ASN A 129 2.18 27.63 -17.56
CA ASN A 129 1.14 28.35 -18.31
C ASN A 129 -0.32 28.13 -17.88
N LEU A 130 -0.59 27.63 -16.67
CA LEU A 130 -1.96 27.35 -16.21
C LEU A 130 -2.98 28.47 -16.54
N HIS A 131 -2.72 29.71 -16.10
CA HIS A 131 -3.62 30.86 -16.30
C HIS A 131 -3.05 31.96 -17.23
N ARG A 132 -1.74 32.00 -17.42
CA ARG A 132 -1.03 33.03 -18.19
C ARG A 132 -0.03 32.35 -19.12
N SER A 133 0.12 32.83 -20.36
CA SER A 133 1.09 32.23 -21.29
C SER A 133 2.53 32.28 -20.76
N LEU A 134 3.38 31.34 -21.21
CA LEU A 134 4.82 31.39 -20.90
C LEU A 134 5.48 32.60 -21.57
N LEU A 135 5.05 32.95 -22.79
CA LEU A 135 5.54 34.12 -23.52
C LEU A 135 5.38 35.40 -22.69
N ASP A 136 4.25 35.60 -22.03
CA ASP A 136 4.01 36.79 -21.21
C ASP A 136 4.92 36.88 -19.98
N GLN A 137 5.52 35.78 -19.56
CA GLN A 137 6.44 35.71 -18.43
C GLN A 137 7.90 36.01 -18.84
N LEU A 138 8.18 36.03 -20.15
CA LEU A 138 9.48 36.42 -20.70
C LEU A 138 9.64 37.95 -20.75
N PRO A 139 10.88 38.50 -20.79
CA PRO A 139 11.07 39.95 -20.88
C PRO A 139 10.46 40.55 -22.14
N SER A 140 10.01 41.80 -22.03
CA SER A 140 9.72 42.65 -23.19
C SER A 140 11.01 43.38 -23.61
N GLY A 141 11.21 43.52 -24.92
CA GLY A 141 12.46 43.98 -25.53
C GLY A 141 12.83 45.44 -25.28
N PRO A 142 14.01 45.87 -25.77
CA PRO A 142 14.94 45.10 -26.61
C PRO A 142 15.92 44.21 -25.81
N VAL A 143 16.33 43.09 -26.39
CA VAL A 143 17.43 42.22 -25.91
C VAL A 143 18.54 42.15 -26.97
N ASP A 144 19.75 41.75 -26.60
CA ASP A 144 20.88 41.76 -27.54
C ASP A 144 20.87 40.58 -28.51
N GLU A 145 20.61 39.37 -28.00
CA GLU A 145 20.55 38.14 -28.79
C GLU A 145 19.50 37.20 -28.21
N VAL A 146 18.77 36.50 -29.08
CA VAL A 146 17.96 35.32 -28.74
C VAL A 146 18.53 34.10 -29.45
N ARG A 147 18.72 33.01 -28.70
CA ARG A 147 19.04 31.67 -29.23
C ARG A 147 17.93 30.71 -28.85
N ALA A 148 17.40 29.97 -29.80
CA ALA A 148 16.31 29.04 -29.51
C ALA A 148 16.48 27.72 -30.26
N TYR A 149 16.02 26.65 -29.63
CA TYR A 149 15.87 25.35 -30.25
C TYR A 149 14.67 24.62 -29.63
N ALA A 150 13.85 24.03 -30.50
CA ALA A 150 12.85 23.04 -30.14
C ALA A 150 12.66 22.09 -31.33
N PRO A 151 12.34 20.81 -31.10
CA PRO A 151 12.07 19.85 -32.17
C PRO A 151 10.80 20.19 -32.96
N PHE A 152 9.89 21.03 -32.44
CA PHE A 152 8.67 21.42 -33.15
C PHE A 152 8.49 22.94 -33.18
N ILE A 153 8.29 23.46 -34.39
CA ILE A 153 7.85 24.82 -34.68
C ILE A 153 6.45 24.71 -35.28
N ASP A 154 5.50 25.56 -34.84
CA ASP A 154 4.15 25.50 -35.39
C ASP A 154 4.15 25.81 -36.90
N PRO A 155 3.24 25.23 -37.72
CA PRO A 155 3.29 25.32 -39.18
C PRO A 155 3.28 26.75 -39.74
N GLU A 156 2.81 27.73 -38.97
CA GLU A 156 2.77 29.14 -39.34
C GLU A 156 3.86 29.98 -38.66
N ALA A 157 4.77 29.34 -37.91
CA ALA A 157 5.81 29.94 -37.10
C ALA A 157 5.31 31.09 -36.19
N ARG A 158 4.07 31.02 -35.70
CA ARG A 158 3.41 32.07 -34.91
C ARG A 158 4.11 32.29 -33.58
N ALA A 159 4.51 31.23 -32.88
CA ALA A 159 5.23 31.38 -31.61
C ALA A 159 6.62 32.00 -31.80
N LEU A 160 7.32 31.62 -32.87
CA LEU A 160 8.61 32.20 -33.22
C LEU A 160 8.47 33.70 -33.51
N ARG A 161 7.50 34.09 -34.32
CA ARG A 161 7.20 35.52 -34.57
C ARG A 161 6.87 36.27 -33.28
N ALA A 162 5.97 35.73 -32.46
CA ALA A 162 5.55 36.36 -31.21
C ALA A 162 6.69 36.51 -30.19
N LEU A 163 7.59 35.53 -30.10
CA LEU A 163 8.79 35.59 -29.27
C LEU A 163 9.70 36.74 -29.68
N VAL A 164 9.96 36.85 -30.98
CA VAL A 164 10.90 37.83 -31.52
C VAL A 164 10.30 39.24 -31.55
N ASP A 165 8.98 39.37 -31.76
CA ASP A 165 8.25 40.62 -31.58
C ASP A 165 8.34 41.10 -30.13
N ARG A 166 8.06 40.21 -29.17
CA ARG A 166 8.09 40.54 -27.75
C ARG A 166 9.47 40.99 -27.28
N MET A 167 10.52 40.24 -27.63
CA MET A 167 11.87 40.51 -27.13
C MET A 167 12.64 41.52 -27.97
N SER A 168 12.19 41.82 -29.19
CA SER A 168 12.87 42.72 -30.14
C SER A 168 14.40 42.55 -30.16
N PRO A 169 14.91 41.33 -30.46
CA PRO A 169 16.32 41.03 -30.31
C PRO A 169 17.18 41.66 -31.41
N GLY A 170 18.38 42.13 -31.05
CA GLY A 170 19.38 42.59 -32.01
C GLY A 170 19.90 41.49 -32.94
N LYS A 171 19.87 40.22 -32.49
CA LYS A 171 20.25 39.03 -33.26
C LYS A 171 19.42 37.81 -32.86
N VAL A 172 19.10 36.96 -33.83
CA VAL A 172 18.43 35.66 -33.60
C VAL A 172 19.33 34.53 -34.09
N THR A 173 19.54 33.50 -33.27
CA THR A 173 20.14 32.24 -33.70
C THR A 173 19.15 31.09 -33.48
N LEU A 174 18.66 30.48 -34.55
CA LEU A 174 17.72 29.36 -34.48
C LEU A 174 18.44 28.04 -34.81
N GLY A 175 18.42 27.09 -33.89
CA GLY A 175 18.87 25.73 -34.14
C GLY A 175 17.82 24.92 -34.88
N LEU A 176 18.22 24.06 -35.82
CA LEU A 176 17.35 23.09 -36.50
C LEU A 176 18.11 21.78 -36.74
N GLN A 177 17.41 20.66 -36.64
CA GLN A 177 17.84 19.38 -37.22
C GLN A 177 17.00 19.12 -38.47
N PRO A 178 17.51 19.34 -39.70
CA PRO A 178 16.72 19.32 -40.93
C PRO A 178 15.77 18.12 -41.11
N ARG A 179 16.20 16.92 -40.71
CA ARG A 179 15.44 15.66 -40.81
C ARG A 179 14.56 15.41 -39.59
N TRP A 180 14.94 15.90 -38.41
CA TRP A 180 14.28 15.56 -37.15
C TRP A 180 13.32 16.62 -36.63
N SER A 181 13.67 17.91 -36.80
CA SER A 181 12.84 19.05 -36.43
C SER A 181 11.65 19.19 -37.36
N SER A 182 10.48 19.51 -36.81
CA SER A 182 9.30 19.88 -37.58
C SER A 182 9.20 21.38 -37.78
N TYR A 183 9.28 21.81 -39.04
CA TYR A 183 9.21 23.22 -39.44
C TYR A 183 8.80 23.35 -40.92
N ASP A 184 8.39 24.55 -41.28
CA ASP A 184 8.17 24.99 -42.66
C ASP A 184 9.09 26.19 -42.94
N ALA A 185 10.07 26.01 -43.83
CA ALA A 185 11.10 27.01 -44.10
C ALA A 185 10.53 28.38 -44.52
N GLU A 186 9.47 28.40 -45.33
CA GLU A 186 8.86 29.64 -45.84
C GLU A 186 8.23 30.43 -44.70
N THR A 187 7.51 29.76 -43.81
CA THR A 187 6.88 30.42 -42.66
C THR A 187 7.91 30.90 -41.63
N VAL A 188 9.00 30.15 -41.41
CA VAL A 188 10.12 30.56 -40.56
C VAL A 188 10.83 31.78 -41.14
N GLN A 189 11.06 31.80 -42.46
CA GLN A 189 11.61 32.96 -43.18
C GLN A 189 10.72 34.19 -42.98
N ASN A 190 9.42 34.06 -43.21
CA ASN A 190 8.46 35.16 -43.05
C ASN A 190 8.37 35.64 -41.59
N ALA A 191 8.44 34.74 -40.60
CA ALA A 191 8.40 35.09 -39.18
C ALA A 191 9.64 35.89 -38.71
N LEU A 192 10.77 35.68 -39.37
CA LEU A 192 12.06 36.27 -39.02
C LEU A 192 12.55 37.32 -40.03
N ASP A 193 11.73 37.70 -41.00
CA ASP A 193 12.08 38.65 -42.05
C ASP A 193 12.50 40.02 -41.48
N GLY A 194 13.47 40.65 -42.14
CA GLY A 194 14.04 41.94 -41.71
C GLY A 194 14.90 41.89 -40.44
N ARG A 195 15.22 40.71 -39.90
CA ARG A 195 16.02 40.55 -38.67
C ARG A 195 17.40 39.96 -38.93
N ALA A 196 18.36 40.24 -38.05
CA ALA A 196 19.69 39.64 -38.11
C ALA A 196 19.65 38.19 -37.62
N VAL A 197 19.47 37.24 -38.55
CA VAL A 197 19.19 35.83 -38.23
C VAL A 197 20.33 34.93 -38.68
N ARG A 198 20.64 33.94 -37.84
CA ARG A 198 21.54 32.83 -38.15
C ARG A 198 20.81 31.51 -37.93
N ILE A 199 20.74 30.67 -38.95
CA ILE A 199 20.25 29.30 -38.79
C ILE A 199 21.45 28.40 -38.51
N ARG A 200 21.38 27.64 -37.42
CA ARG A 200 22.38 26.63 -37.06
C ARG A 200 21.82 25.25 -37.36
N LEU A 201 22.45 24.53 -38.28
CA LEU A 201 22.11 23.14 -38.54
C LEU A 201 22.87 22.26 -37.55
N LEU A 202 22.12 21.67 -36.62
CA LEU A 202 22.67 20.84 -35.56
C LEU A 202 22.95 19.43 -36.10
N GLU A 203 23.98 18.77 -35.55
CA GLU A 203 24.28 17.40 -35.90
C GLU A 203 23.10 16.46 -35.63
N GLU A 204 22.91 15.48 -36.50
CA GLU A 204 21.81 14.51 -36.48
C GLU A 204 22.28 13.10 -36.10
N THR A 205 23.29 13.01 -35.23
CA THR A 205 23.77 11.74 -34.65
C THR A 205 22.77 11.11 -33.69
N ARG A 206 21.96 11.95 -33.04
CA ARG A 206 20.78 11.58 -32.23
C ARG A 206 19.73 12.68 -32.31
N MET A 207 18.47 12.34 -32.04
CA MET A 207 17.41 13.35 -31.96
C MET A 207 17.69 14.29 -30.79
N ARG A 208 17.82 15.59 -31.07
CA ARG A 208 17.81 16.61 -30.03
C ARG A 208 16.37 16.93 -29.69
N HIS A 209 16.02 16.72 -28.43
CA HIS A 209 14.65 16.92 -27.96
C HIS A 209 14.59 17.89 -26.78
N GLY A 210 15.76 18.27 -26.24
CA GLY A 210 15.96 19.45 -25.40
C GLY A 210 15.32 20.70 -25.99
N LYS A 211 14.53 21.40 -25.20
CA LYS A 211 13.85 22.64 -25.61
C LYS A 211 14.37 23.79 -24.79
N PHE A 212 14.79 24.85 -25.46
CA PHE A 212 15.21 26.07 -24.76
C PHE A 212 14.97 27.33 -25.56
N ILE A 213 14.77 28.42 -24.82
CA ILE A 213 14.85 29.79 -25.30
C ILE A 213 15.87 30.51 -24.42
N GLU A 214 16.95 30.96 -25.01
CA GLU A 214 18.04 31.65 -24.34
C GLU A 214 18.12 33.08 -24.86
N TRP A 215 18.37 34.05 -23.99
CA TRP A 215 18.58 35.43 -24.41
C TRP A 215 19.69 36.12 -23.61
N ARG A 216 20.26 37.16 -24.20
CA ARG A 216 21.30 37.98 -23.60
C ARG A 216 20.85 39.43 -23.48
N THR A 217 21.10 40.02 -22.31
CA THR A 217 20.92 41.46 -22.05
C THR A 217 22.16 41.97 -21.34
N GLY A 218 22.97 42.76 -22.04
CA GLY A 218 24.30 43.14 -21.55
C GLY A 218 25.17 41.90 -21.36
N GLU A 219 25.76 41.75 -20.18
CA GLU A 219 26.62 40.60 -19.86
C GLU A 219 25.83 39.38 -19.33
N ARG A 220 24.55 39.55 -19.01
CA ARG A 220 23.74 38.48 -18.42
C ARG A 220 23.08 37.62 -19.48
N ARG A 221 23.17 36.31 -19.28
CA ARG A 221 22.49 35.30 -20.09
C ARG A 221 21.36 34.70 -19.28
N HIS A 222 20.23 34.51 -19.93
CA HIS A 222 19.05 33.90 -19.32
C HIS A 222 18.58 32.75 -20.19
N ALA A 223 17.99 31.74 -19.57
CA ALA A 223 17.42 30.61 -20.29
C ALA A 223 16.08 30.21 -19.70
N LEU A 224 15.15 29.88 -20.58
CA LEU A 224 13.95 29.11 -20.32
C LEU A 224 14.19 27.68 -20.82
N THR A 225 14.19 26.70 -19.93
CA THR A 225 14.35 25.27 -20.26
C THR A 225 13.17 24.47 -19.72
N GLY A 226 12.67 23.48 -20.46
CA GLY A 226 11.57 22.64 -19.97
C GLY A 226 10.78 21.96 -21.08
N SER A 227 9.48 21.82 -20.87
CA SER A 227 8.57 21.16 -21.81
C SER A 227 8.14 21.95 -23.06
N PRO A 228 8.13 23.30 -23.11
CA PRO A 228 7.45 24.02 -24.19
C PRO A 228 8.24 23.96 -25.50
N ASN A 229 7.56 23.60 -26.59
CA ASN A 229 8.07 23.76 -27.95
C ASN A 229 7.92 25.21 -28.45
N LEU A 230 8.49 25.52 -29.61
CA LEU A 230 8.28 26.80 -30.31
C LEU A 230 6.94 26.79 -31.07
N THR A 231 5.86 26.50 -30.37
CA THR A 231 4.50 26.43 -30.92
C THR A 231 3.55 27.36 -30.18
N ARG A 232 2.52 27.85 -30.88
CA ARG A 232 1.50 28.73 -30.28
C ARG A 232 0.85 28.10 -29.04
N ALA A 233 0.44 26.83 -29.12
CA ALA A 233 -0.21 26.12 -28.02
C ALA A 233 0.69 25.94 -26.78
N ALA A 234 2.00 25.82 -26.96
CA ALA A 234 2.94 25.65 -25.84
C ALA A 234 3.39 26.99 -25.24
N LEU A 235 3.70 27.99 -26.07
CA LEU A 235 4.37 29.21 -25.62
C LEU A 235 3.40 30.40 -25.45
N CYS A 236 2.41 30.54 -26.32
CA CYS A 236 1.60 31.75 -26.45
C CYS A 236 0.22 31.67 -25.77
N GLU A 237 -0.24 30.47 -25.40
CA GLU A 237 -1.54 30.25 -24.78
C GLU A 237 -1.40 29.78 -23.34
N SER A 238 -2.39 30.11 -22.51
CA SER A 238 -2.56 29.48 -21.22
C SER A 238 -3.28 28.13 -21.37
N THR A 239 -3.10 27.23 -20.41
CA THR A 239 -3.81 25.95 -20.37
C THR A 239 -5.33 26.16 -20.27
N GLU A 240 -5.76 27.11 -19.44
CA GLU A 240 -7.17 27.51 -19.32
C GLU A 240 -7.72 28.08 -20.64
N GLY A 241 -6.87 28.74 -21.43
CA GLY A 241 -7.21 29.30 -22.75
C GLY A 241 -7.21 28.30 -23.90
N GLY A 242 -7.02 27.01 -23.64
CA GLY A 242 -6.97 25.95 -24.68
C GLY A 242 -5.56 25.62 -25.18
N GLY A 243 -4.52 26.22 -24.60
CA GLY A 243 -3.13 25.81 -24.84
C GLY A 243 -2.77 24.48 -24.18
N ASN A 244 -1.55 24.01 -24.43
CA ASN A 244 -0.99 22.88 -23.71
C ASN A 244 -0.83 23.21 -22.22
N CYS A 245 -0.70 22.19 -21.37
CA CYS A 245 -0.13 22.35 -20.04
C CYS A 245 1.39 22.21 -20.15
N GLU A 246 2.13 23.25 -19.79
CA GLU A 246 3.59 23.33 -19.92
C GLU A 246 4.23 23.81 -18.60
N LEU A 247 5.45 23.33 -18.37
CA LEU A 247 6.26 23.64 -17.20
C LEU A 247 7.71 23.88 -17.63
N ALA A 248 8.31 24.95 -17.13
CA ALA A 248 9.68 25.33 -17.47
C ALA A 248 10.41 25.95 -16.28
N VAL A 249 11.72 26.04 -16.40
CA VAL A 249 12.61 26.70 -15.44
C VAL A 249 13.22 27.92 -16.12
N LEU A 250 13.07 29.07 -15.48
CA LEU A 250 13.70 30.32 -15.82
C LEU A 250 14.98 30.49 -14.99
N SER A 251 16.12 30.57 -15.66
CA SER A 251 17.44 30.72 -15.03
C SER A 251 18.18 31.94 -15.56
N ALA A 252 19.06 32.50 -14.73
CA ALA A 252 20.00 33.56 -15.09
C ALA A 252 21.44 33.05 -14.97
N ASP A 253 22.37 33.75 -15.62
CA ASP A 253 23.80 33.50 -15.64
C ASP A 253 24.17 32.07 -16.08
N THR A 254 23.42 31.55 -17.06
CA THR A 254 23.62 30.19 -17.60
C THR A 254 24.82 30.12 -18.54
N LEU A 255 25.37 28.92 -18.72
CA LEU A 255 26.25 28.63 -19.86
C LEU A 255 25.43 28.64 -21.17
N PRO A 256 26.07 28.84 -22.34
CA PRO A 256 25.40 28.68 -23.63
C PRO A 256 24.81 27.27 -23.79
N LEU A 257 23.52 27.20 -24.14
CA LEU A 257 22.83 25.92 -24.35
C LEU A 257 22.88 25.44 -25.80
N LEU A 258 22.88 26.37 -26.76
CA LEU A 258 23.00 26.02 -28.17
C LEU A 258 24.44 25.60 -28.48
N PRO A 259 24.68 24.37 -28.98
CA PRO A 259 26.01 23.94 -29.39
C PRO A 259 26.62 24.88 -30.44
N GLU A 260 27.94 25.09 -30.38
CA GLU A 260 28.65 25.92 -31.36
C GLU A 260 28.97 25.14 -32.65
N GLU A 261 28.90 23.82 -32.58
CA GLU A 261 29.16 22.85 -33.65
C GLU A 261 28.06 22.87 -34.73
N GLY A 262 28.42 22.46 -35.94
CA GLY A 262 27.52 22.39 -37.09
C GLY A 262 27.52 23.64 -38.00
N PRO A 263 27.22 23.46 -39.31
CA PRO A 263 27.25 24.54 -40.27
C PRO A 263 26.18 25.60 -39.96
N SER A 264 26.54 26.86 -40.21
CA SER A 264 25.57 27.96 -40.21
C SER A 264 25.10 28.24 -41.62
N THR A 265 23.81 28.49 -41.78
CA THR A 265 23.23 28.95 -43.04
C THR A 265 22.48 30.26 -42.84
N ALA A 266 22.38 31.06 -43.90
CA ALA A 266 21.57 32.28 -43.88
C ALA A 266 20.08 31.92 -43.90
N LEU A 267 19.23 32.81 -43.38
CA LEU A 267 17.78 32.59 -43.37
C LEU A 267 17.22 32.36 -44.79
N ALA A 268 17.71 33.12 -45.77
CA ALA A 268 17.31 33.01 -47.18
C ALA A 268 17.66 31.65 -47.82
N ASP A 269 18.65 30.96 -47.27
CA ASP A 269 19.11 29.65 -47.76
C ASP A 269 18.41 28.47 -47.07
N LEU A 270 17.57 28.73 -46.06
CA LEU A 270 16.76 27.71 -45.41
C LEU A 270 15.76 27.12 -46.42
N LYS A 271 15.75 25.79 -46.56
CA LYS A 271 14.88 25.07 -47.48
C LYS A 271 14.30 23.85 -46.79
N GLY A 272 13.17 23.38 -47.30
CA GLY A 272 12.54 22.14 -46.85
C GLY A 272 11.31 22.37 -45.98
N ARG A 273 10.52 21.31 -45.88
CA ARG A 273 9.30 21.26 -45.08
C ARG A 273 9.22 19.88 -44.46
N THR A 274 9.39 19.82 -43.15
CA THR A 274 9.35 18.57 -42.38
C THR A 274 8.16 18.64 -41.44
N LEU A 275 6.97 18.93 -41.96
CA LEU A 275 5.76 18.90 -41.14
C LEU A 275 5.45 17.45 -40.81
N ARG A 276 5.59 17.07 -39.54
CA ARG A 276 5.06 15.78 -39.09
C ARG A 276 3.54 15.95 -39.04
N PRO A 277 2.76 15.12 -39.75
CA PRO A 277 1.31 15.21 -39.68
C PRO A 277 0.88 15.07 -38.22
N HIS A 278 0.21 16.09 -37.69
CA HIS A 278 -0.67 15.85 -36.57
C HIS A 278 -1.94 15.28 -37.19
N PRO A 279 -2.32 14.02 -36.92
CA PRO A 279 -3.59 13.51 -37.43
C PRO A 279 -4.67 14.49 -36.94
N ALA A 280 -5.36 15.11 -37.89
CA ALA A 280 -6.57 15.86 -37.61
C ALA A 280 -7.63 14.84 -37.17
N GLY A 281 -7.58 14.46 -35.89
CA GLY A 281 -8.61 13.64 -35.29
C GLY A 281 -9.87 14.49 -35.15
N ASP A 282 -10.73 14.46 -36.16
CA ASP A 282 -12.12 14.97 -36.06
C ASP A 282 -12.95 14.20 -35.01
N GLY A 283 -12.40 13.12 -34.42
CA GLY A 283 -13.01 12.34 -33.36
C GLY A 283 -12.47 12.71 -31.98
N ARG A 284 -13.38 12.94 -31.03
CA ARG A 284 -13.09 13.06 -29.59
C ARG A 284 -12.18 11.90 -29.14
N ALA A 285 -10.97 12.22 -28.66
CA ALA A 285 -10.02 11.21 -28.21
C ALA A 285 -10.58 10.45 -27.00
N LEU A 286 -10.41 9.12 -26.97
CA LEU A 286 -10.71 8.32 -25.79
C LEU A 286 -9.61 8.58 -24.76
N VAL A 287 -9.97 9.20 -23.63
CA VAL A 287 -8.99 9.58 -22.60
C VAL A 287 -9.36 8.93 -21.28
N LEU A 288 -8.49 8.03 -20.83
CA LEU A 288 -8.48 7.48 -19.48
C LEU A 288 -7.65 8.43 -18.60
N LEU A 289 -8.28 8.99 -17.56
CA LEU A 289 -7.68 9.95 -16.63
C LEU A 289 -7.01 9.30 -15.43
N GLY A 290 -7.34 8.06 -15.13
CA GLY A 290 -6.74 7.36 -14.01
C GLY A 290 -7.37 6.01 -13.75
N ALA A 291 -6.56 5.17 -13.11
CA ALA A 291 -7.00 3.93 -12.49
C ALA A 291 -6.52 3.95 -11.04
N LYS A 292 -7.34 3.41 -10.13
CA LYS A 292 -7.04 3.29 -8.71
C LYS A 292 -7.44 1.90 -8.25
N THR A 293 -6.62 1.30 -7.41
CA THR A 293 -7.01 0.12 -6.64
C THR A 293 -7.05 0.51 -5.17
N ASP A 294 -8.12 0.10 -4.50
CA ASP A 294 -8.24 0.18 -3.06
C ASP A 294 -9.09 -0.99 -2.54
N SER A 295 -9.50 -0.86 -1.29
CA SER A 295 -10.35 -1.78 -0.59
C SER A 295 -11.74 -2.04 -1.21
N GLU A 296 -12.30 -1.08 -1.93
CA GLU A 296 -13.63 -1.15 -2.54
C GLU A 296 -13.59 -1.72 -3.96
N GLY A 297 -12.41 -1.75 -4.58
CA GLY A 297 -12.16 -2.47 -5.83
C GLY A 297 -11.19 -1.76 -6.76
N PHE A 298 -11.40 -2.01 -8.06
CA PHE A 298 -10.62 -1.41 -9.13
C PHE A 298 -11.43 -0.31 -9.84
N HIS A 299 -11.04 0.93 -9.62
CA HIS A 299 -11.74 2.13 -10.06
C HIS A 299 -11.05 2.76 -11.26
N VAL A 300 -11.83 3.18 -12.25
CA VAL A 300 -11.32 3.87 -13.44
C VAL A 300 -12.12 5.12 -13.73
N LEU A 301 -11.46 6.12 -14.30
CA LEU A 301 -12.07 7.40 -14.67
C LEU A 301 -11.72 7.78 -16.10
N LEU A 302 -12.74 8.00 -16.92
CA LEU A 302 -12.65 8.58 -18.27
C LEU A 302 -12.87 10.09 -18.22
N ALA A 303 -12.22 10.82 -19.12
CA ALA A 303 -12.42 12.27 -19.27
C ALA A 303 -13.84 12.62 -19.75
N CYS A 304 -14.45 11.73 -20.54
CA CYS A 304 -15.82 11.86 -21.02
C CYS A 304 -16.47 10.50 -21.21
N GLY A 305 -17.79 10.47 -21.08
CA GLY A 305 -18.57 9.27 -21.36
C GLY A 305 -18.66 9.04 -22.87
N GLU A 306 -18.38 7.81 -23.30
CA GLU A 306 -18.51 7.40 -24.69
C GLU A 306 -19.92 6.86 -24.98
N PRO A 307 -20.46 7.05 -26.20
CA PRO A 307 -21.77 6.54 -26.59
C PRO A 307 -21.80 5.01 -26.76
N ALA A 308 -20.63 4.38 -26.86
CA ALA A 308 -20.46 2.93 -26.93
C ALA A 308 -19.78 2.41 -25.65
N PRO A 309 -19.91 1.11 -25.33
CA PRO A 309 -19.21 0.51 -24.19
C PRO A 309 -17.69 0.65 -24.35
N VAL A 310 -17.01 0.99 -23.26
CA VAL A 310 -15.55 1.14 -23.23
C VAL A 310 -14.94 -0.04 -22.49
N LEU A 311 -14.16 -0.85 -23.18
CA LEU A 311 -13.48 -2.00 -22.59
C LEU A 311 -12.24 -1.54 -21.83
N ILE A 312 -12.06 -2.04 -20.61
CA ILE A 312 -10.87 -1.83 -19.79
C ILE A 312 -10.02 -3.09 -19.80
N SER A 313 -8.73 -2.90 -20.06
CA SER A 313 -7.72 -3.96 -20.01
C SER A 313 -6.56 -3.54 -19.12
N THR A 314 -5.98 -4.52 -18.42
CA THR A 314 -4.79 -4.35 -17.58
C THR A 314 -3.63 -5.19 -18.11
N SER A 315 -2.41 -4.77 -17.82
CA SER A 315 -1.19 -5.55 -18.09
C SER A 315 -0.15 -5.30 -16.99
N PRO A 316 0.67 -6.30 -16.62
CA PRO A 316 1.77 -6.12 -15.66
C PRO A 316 2.75 -5.00 -16.06
N GLU A 317 3.08 -4.92 -17.34
CA GLU A 317 4.14 -4.03 -17.88
C GLU A 317 3.69 -3.25 -19.13
N GLY A 318 2.49 -3.56 -19.64
CA GLY A 318 1.83 -3.06 -20.85
C GLY A 318 2.51 -3.44 -22.17
N ALA A 319 3.37 -4.46 -22.17
CA ALA A 319 3.95 -5.02 -23.39
C ALA A 319 2.87 -5.52 -24.37
N PRO A 320 3.11 -5.47 -25.70
CA PRO A 320 2.21 -6.10 -26.67
C PRO A 320 1.91 -7.56 -26.31
N GLY A 321 0.65 -7.98 -26.40
CA GLY A 321 0.23 -9.36 -26.08
C GLY A 321 0.03 -9.67 -24.59
N SER A 322 0.47 -8.81 -23.67
CA SER A 322 0.33 -9.01 -22.21
C SER A 322 -0.95 -8.43 -21.60
N TRP A 323 -1.90 -7.99 -22.44
CA TRP A 323 -3.11 -7.29 -22.02
C TRP A 323 -4.26 -8.25 -21.75
N THR A 324 -4.81 -8.19 -20.54
CA THR A 324 -5.96 -8.98 -20.10
C THR A 324 -7.17 -8.08 -19.89
N GLU A 325 -8.34 -8.50 -20.35
CA GLU A 325 -9.59 -7.76 -20.17
C GLU A 325 -10.10 -7.84 -18.73
N VAL A 326 -10.48 -6.68 -18.17
CA VAL A 326 -11.15 -6.59 -16.85
C VAL A 326 -12.66 -6.56 -17.04
N GLY A 327 -13.12 -5.71 -17.95
CA GLY A 327 -14.55 -5.60 -18.27
C GLY A 327 -14.94 -4.27 -18.91
N PRO A 328 -16.20 -4.14 -19.35
CA PRO A 328 -16.69 -2.94 -20.02
C PRO A 328 -17.30 -1.91 -19.05
N ILE A 329 -17.01 -0.64 -19.29
CA ILE A 329 -17.74 0.52 -18.77
C ILE A 329 -19.01 0.72 -19.61
N PRO A 330 -20.20 0.84 -18.98
CA PRO A 330 -21.44 1.11 -19.70
C PRO A 330 -21.42 2.45 -20.46
N PRO A 331 -22.12 2.56 -21.60
CA PRO A 331 -22.23 3.80 -22.36
C PRO A 331 -22.64 5.01 -21.50
N GLY A 332 -22.01 6.15 -21.76
CA GLY A 332 -22.29 7.44 -21.11
C GLY A 332 -21.72 7.58 -19.69
N ARG A 333 -21.13 6.52 -19.11
CA ARG A 333 -20.46 6.59 -17.80
C ARG A 333 -19.04 7.11 -17.94
N THR A 334 -18.64 7.96 -17.02
CA THR A 334 -17.26 8.46 -16.90
C THR A 334 -16.47 7.74 -15.82
N GLU A 335 -17.14 7.24 -14.78
CA GLU A 335 -16.52 6.55 -13.65
C GLU A 335 -17.17 5.18 -13.49
N PHE A 336 -16.35 4.18 -13.22
CA PHE A 336 -16.80 2.82 -12.99
C PHE A 336 -15.86 2.07 -12.06
N SER A 337 -16.40 1.09 -11.34
CA SER A 337 -15.68 0.28 -10.37
C SER A 337 -15.93 -1.17 -10.66
N PHE A 338 -14.85 -1.93 -10.80
CA PHE A 338 -14.85 -3.37 -11.01
C PHE A 338 -14.49 -4.06 -9.68
N PRO A 339 -14.94 -5.31 -9.47
CA PRO A 339 -14.30 -6.17 -8.49
C PRO A 339 -12.79 -6.22 -8.75
N THR A 340 -11.99 -6.35 -7.69
CA THR A 340 -10.53 -6.40 -7.85
C THR A 340 -10.14 -7.57 -8.75
N PRO A 341 -9.37 -7.35 -9.83
CA PRO A 341 -8.93 -8.44 -10.69
C PRO A 341 -8.01 -9.40 -9.93
N ASP A 342 -8.05 -10.71 -10.27
CA ASP A 342 -7.18 -11.73 -9.66
C ASP A 342 -5.69 -11.40 -9.82
N VAL A 343 -5.31 -10.69 -10.89
CA VAL A 343 -3.96 -10.14 -11.11
C VAL A 343 -4.11 -8.70 -11.65
N PRO A 344 -4.13 -7.66 -10.79
CA PRO A 344 -4.28 -6.30 -11.26
C PRO A 344 -2.98 -5.84 -11.93
N GLY A 345 -2.95 -5.76 -13.27
CA GLY A 345 -1.79 -5.25 -13.99
C GLY A 345 -1.46 -3.79 -13.62
N ALA A 346 -0.17 -3.42 -13.58
CA ALA A 346 0.26 -2.05 -13.25
C ALA A 346 -0.16 -1.01 -14.30
N ALA A 347 -0.30 -1.44 -15.56
CA ALA A 347 -0.70 -0.64 -16.70
C ALA A 347 -2.18 -0.89 -17.05
N VAL A 348 -2.91 0.17 -17.37
CA VAL A 348 -4.33 0.13 -17.71
C VAL A 348 -4.58 0.92 -18.99
N ARG A 349 -5.39 0.38 -19.89
CA ARG A 349 -5.86 1.08 -21.08
C ARG A 349 -7.36 0.89 -21.28
N ALA A 350 -7.95 1.83 -22.00
CA ALA A 350 -9.32 1.79 -22.44
C ALA A 350 -9.39 1.63 -23.96
N THR A 351 -10.29 0.79 -24.45
CA THR A 351 -10.54 0.59 -25.88
C THR A 351 -12.04 0.74 -26.16
N CYS A 352 -12.39 1.42 -27.25
CA CYS A 352 -13.78 1.63 -27.65
C CYS A 352 -13.92 1.40 -29.16
N VAL A 353 -14.91 0.60 -29.56
CA VAL A 353 -15.30 0.46 -30.97
C VAL A 353 -16.40 1.47 -31.27
N ARG A 354 -16.13 2.39 -32.19
CA ARG A 354 -17.08 3.43 -32.62
C ARG A 354 -18.16 2.87 -33.55
N PRO A 355 -19.30 3.57 -33.71
CA PRO A 355 -20.39 3.13 -34.60
C PRO A 355 -19.99 2.96 -36.08
N ASP A 356 -18.89 3.59 -36.51
CA ASP A 356 -18.32 3.46 -37.85
C ASP A 356 -17.42 2.21 -38.02
N GLY A 357 -17.29 1.39 -36.97
CA GLY A 357 -16.43 0.21 -36.94
C GLY A 357 -14.96 0.49 -36.64
N SER A 358 -14.56 1.75 -36.45
CA SER A 358 -13.19 2.09 -36.05
C SER A 358 -12.96 1.80 -34.56
N SER A 359 -11.79 1.27 -34.21
CA SER A 359 -11.37 1.10 -32.81
C SER A 359 -10.50 2.28 -32.40
N VAL A 360 -10.75 2.83 -31.21
CA VAL A 360 -9.90 3.84 -30.58
C VAL A 360 -9.40 3.35 -29.24
N GLU A 361 -8.14 3.64 -28.94
CA GLU A 361 -7.49 3.29 -27.68
C GLU A 361 -7.07 4.55 -26.93
N SER A 362 -7.15 4.50 -25.59
CA SER A 362 -6.58 5.53 -24.74
C SER A 362 -5.07 5.36 -24.61
N SER A 363 -4.39 6.41 -24.19
CA SER A 363 -3.06 6.26 -23.59
C SER A 363 -3.14 5.37 -22.34
N VAL A 364 -2.01 4.72 -22.04
CA VAL A 364 -1.88 3.89 -20.85
C VAL A 364 -1.77 4.77 -19.61
N VAL A 365 -2.54 4.42 -18.58
CA VAL A 365 -2.43 4.98 -17.23
C VAL A 365 -1.90 3.90 -16.29
N PHE A 366 -1.23 4.31 -15.22
CA PHE A 366 -0.75 3.37 -14.20
C PHE A 366 -1.69 3.38 -13.00
N VAL A 367 -1.88 2.22 -12.39
CA VAL A 367 -2.77 2.08 -11.24
C VAL A 367 -2.21 2.82 -10.03
N TYR A 368 -3.04 3.67 -9.43
CA TYR A 368 -2.75 4.37 -8.19
C TYR A 368 -3.19 3.56 -6.97
N SER A 369 -2.32 3.42 -5.97
CA SER A 369 -2.68 2.88 -4.65
C SER A 369 -2.52 3.97 -3.58
N PRO A 370 -3.60 4.40 -2.89
CA PRO A 370 -3.53 5.41 -1.85
C PRO A 370 -2.55 5.05 -0.73
N VAL A 371 -2.48 3.78 -0.37
CA VAL A 371 -1.63 3.27 0.71
C VAL A 371 -0.16 3.30 0.32
N GLN A 372 0.18 2.88 -0.91
CA GLN A 372 1.57 2.93 -1.39
C GLN A 372 2.05 4.37 -1.62
N CYS A 373 1.14 5.27 -1.98
CA CYS A 373 1.39 6.69 -2.20
C CYS A 373 1.19 7.56 -0.93
N ALA A 374 0.85 6.97 0.22
CA ALA A 374 0.57 7.71 1.45
C ALA A 374 1.83 8.40 2.01
N ARG A 375 1.62 9.49 2.74
CA ARG A 375 2.69 10.22 3.46
C ARG A 375 3.39 9.26 4.44
N ARG A 376 4.70 9.13 4.29
CA ARG A 376 5.54 8.44 5.27
C ARG A 376 5.59 9.28 6.55
N SER A 377 5.14 8.72 7.67
CA SER A 377 5.07 9.37 8.97
C SER A 377 6.47 9.61 9.54
N ILE A 378 6.67 10.64 10.37
CA ILE A 378 7.91 10.82 11.17
C ILE A 378 8.09 9.66 12.18
N HIS A 379 7.02 8.90 12.45
CA HIS A 379 7.07 7.66 13.21
C HIS A 379 7.27 6.39 12.33
N ASP A 380 7.41 6.54 11.00
CA ASP A 380 7.82 5.45 10.08
C ASP A 380 9.30 5.08 10.19
N SER A 381 10.05 5.74 11.08
CA SER A 381 11.33 5.28 11.61
C SER A 381 11.16 4.08 12.57
N GLY A 382 10.16 3.24 12.33
CA GLY A 382 9.92 2.03 13.08
C GLY A 382 11.08 1.04 12.94
N PRO A 383 11.27 0.14 13.91
CA PRO A 383 12.30 -0.88 13.79
C PRO A 383 11.98 -1.77 12.58
N ARG A 384 12.93 -1.93 11.67
CA ARG A 384 12.82 -2.71 10.42
C ARG A 384 14.04 -3.61 10.22
N LEU A 385 13.94 -4.65 9.41
CA LEU A 385 15.12 -5.36 8.94
C LEU A 385 15.99 -4.40 8.09
N ARG A 386 17.31 -4.50 8.22
CA ARG A 386 18.25 -3.61 7.50
C ARG A 386 18.54 -4.06 6.09
N TYR A 387 18.24 -5.32 5.79
CA TYR A 387 18.49 -5.96 4.52
C TYR A 387 17.22 -6.68 4.06
N ASP A 388 17.08 -6.84 2.76
CA ASP A 388 16.05 -7.70 2.18
C ASP A 388 16.50 -9.16 2.31
N TYR A 389 15.66 -9.97 2.95
CA TYR A 389 15.92 -11.38 3.19
C TYR A 389 14.88 -12.25 2.50
N THR A 390 15.29 -13.44 2.08
CA THR A 390 14.40 -14.53 1.68
C THR A 390 14.67 -15.73 2.59
N ALA A 391 13.68 -16.61 2.78
CA ALA A 391 13.87 -17.82 3.59
C ALA A 391 15.03 -18.69 3.07
N GLN A 392 15.14 -18.86 1.75
CA GLN A 392 16.25 -19.58 1.11
C GLN A 392 17.62 -18.97 1.48
N ALA A 393 17.74 -17.64 1.45
CA ALA A 393 18.99 -16.97 1.82
C ALA A 393 19.31 -17.15 3.31
N LEU A 394 18.31 -17.11 4.19
CA LEU A 394 18.50 -17.36 5.62
C LEU A 394 18.96 -18.80 5.90
N PHE A 395 18.48 -19.79 5.14
CA PHE A 395 18.84 -21.19 5.40
C PHE A 395 20.18 -21.61 4.79
N THR A 396 20.65 -20.90 3.76
CA THR A 396 21.88 -21.24 3.03
C THR A 396 23.07 -20.34 3.38
N ASP A 397 22.87 -19.02 3.52
CA ASP A 397 23.95 -18.05 3.82
C ASP A 397 24.10 -17.78 5.33
N GLU A 398 25.26 -18.15 5.88
CA GLU A 398 25.58 -17.95 7.28
C GLU A 398 25.63 -16.47 7.69
N HIS A 399 26.12 -15.62 6.79
CA HIS A 399 26.26 -14.21 7.05
C HIS A 399 24.88 -13.53 7.00
N ALA A 400 24.00 -13.92 6.07
CA ALA A 400 22.63 -13.42 6.01
C ALA A 400 21.87 -13.70 7.30
N ALA A 401 21.90 -14.95 7.77
CA ALA A 401 21.20 -15.35 8.98
C ALA A 401 21.77 -14.73 10.26
N ARG A 402 23.11 -14.57 10.38
CA ARG A 402 23.70 -13.83 11.51
C ARG A 402 23.25 -12.36 11.53
N ARG A 403 23.14 -11.72 10.37
CA ARG A 403 22.60 -10.34 10.27
C ARG A 403 21.12 -10.30 10.65
N PHE A 404 20.34 -11.28 10.20
CA PHE A 404 18.91 -11.38 10.52
C PHE A 404 18.67 -11.58 12.02
N GLU A 405 19.46 -12.43 12.70
CA GLU A 405 19.37 -12.64 14.15
C GLU A 405 19.67 -11.34 14.92
N ALA A 406 20.68 -10.59 14.50
CA ALA A 406 20.98 -9.28 15.08
C ALA A 406 19.87 -8.25 14.83
N ASP A 407 19.27 -8.26 13.64
CA ASP A 407 18.13 -7.41 13.32
C ASP A 407 16.89 -7.79 14.14
N LEU A 408 16.59 -9.08 14.32
CA LEU A 408 15.47 -9.57 15.12
C LEU A 408 15.60 -9.20 16.61
N LEU A 409 16.80 -9.34 17.17
CA LEU A 409 17.11 -8.88 18.53
C LEU A 409 16.95 -7.37 18.68
N ARG A 410 17.39 -6.61 17.67
CA ARG A 410 17.18 -5.16 17.62
C ARG A 410 15.69 -4.82 17.57
N LEU A 411 14.91 -5.48 16.72
CA LEU A 411 13.45 -5.28 16.63
C LEU A 411 12.79 -5.48 18.01
N ARG A 412 13.22 -6.50 18.76
CA ARG A 412 12.77 -6.77 20.13
C ARG A 412 13.12 -5.65 21.11
N GLU A 413 14.36 -5.16 21.11
CA GLU A 413 14.80 -4.07 22.00
C GLU A 413 13.99 -2.78 21.76
N PHE A 414 13.73 -2.45 20.49
CA PHE A 414 12.91 -1.28 20.14
C PHE A 414 11.43 -1.43 20.51
N ALA A 415 10.88 -2.65 20.44
CA ALA A 415 9.52 -2.93 20.91
C ALA A 415 9.39 -2.72 22.43
N ALA A 416 10.45 -3.02 23.20
CA ALA A 416 10.48 -2.78 24.63
C ALA A 416 10.53 -1.27 24.99
N ASP A 417 11.29 -0.46 24.25
CA ASP A 417 11.50 0.98 24.50
C ASP A 417 10.27 1.87 24.19
N ARG A 418 9.46 1.54 23.18
CA ARG A 418 8.25 2.31 22.84
C ARG A 418 7.19 2.33 23.96
N SER A 419 7.23 1.39 24.90
CA SER A 419 6.31 1.35 26.05
C SER A 419 6.50 2.49 27.07
N VAL A 420 7.65 3.20 27.03
CA VAL A 420 7.98 4.23 28.04
C VAL A 420 7.64 5.66 27.58
N SER A 421 7.47 5.90 26.27
CA SER A 421 7.27 7.25 25.72
C SER A 421 5.86 7.42 25.14
N ARG A 422 4.98 8.10 25.87
CA ARG A 422 3.68 8.59 25.36
C ARG A 422 3.88 9.71 24.32
N PRO A 423 3.33 9.62 23.10
CA PRO A 423 3.26 10.77 22.19
C PRO A 423 2.13 11.73 22.58
N SER A 424 2.28 13.01 22.23
CA SER A 424 1.29 14.07 22.45
C SER A 424 0.08 13.94 21.51
N PRO A 425 -1.15 14.26 21.97
CA PRO A 425 -2.40 14.10 21.21
C PRO A 425 -2.57 15.02 19.97
N ALA A 426 -1.60 15.90 19.69
CA ALA A 426 -1.67 16.84 18.57
C ALA A 426 -1.35 16.20 17.20
N THR A 427 -0.75 15.00 17.18
CA THR A 427 -0.28 14.33 15.94
C THR A 427 -1.25 13.27 15.40
N GLU A 428 -2.24 12.83 16.19
CA GLU A 428 -3.22 11.80 15.80
C GLU A 428 -4.26 12.32 14.80
N GLY A 429 -4.64 13.60 14.90
CA GLY A 429 -5.73 14.18 14.09
C GLY A 429 -5.46 14.24 12.58
N ALA A 430 -4.21 14.16 12.13
CA ALA A 430 -3.86 14.22 10.70
C ALA A 430 -3.80 12.83 10.02
N ALA A 431 -3.52 11.76 10.77
CA ALA A 431 -3.48 10.39 10.25
C ALA A 431 -4.88 9.75 10.12
N HIS A 432 -5.83 10.19 10.97
CA HIS A 432 -7.21 9.70 10.96
C HIS A 432 -8.06 10.15 9.77
N ALA A 433 -7.60 11.11 8.95
CA ALA A 433 -8.40 11.68 7.89
C ALA A 433 -8.45 10.83 6.58
N VAL A 434 -7.66 9.76 6.46
CA VAL A 434 -7.49 9.01 5.20
C VAL A 434 -7.96 7.55 5.27
N VAL A 435 -8.16 6.97 6.46
CA VAL A 435 -8.48 5.53 6.62
C VAL A 435 -9.83 5.41 7.32
N THR A 436 -10.92 5.30 6.56
CA THR A 436 -12.29 5.17 7.10
C THR A 436 -13.00 3.87 6.72
N SER A 437 -12.29 2.85 6.21
CA SER A 437 -12.83 1.49 6.04
C SER A 437 -11.93 0.44 6.71
N ASP A 438 -12.50 -0.70 7.14
CA ASP A 438 -11.73 -1.80 7.76
C ASP A 438 -10.71 -2.44 6.80
N VAL A 439 -10.98 -2.39 5.50
CA VAL A 439 -10.10 -2.93 4.47
C VAL A 439 -8.94 -1.95 4.18
N ASP A 440 -9.13 -0.64 4.30
CA ASP A 440 -8.02 0.34 4.30
C ASP A 440 -7.08 0.15 5.51
N ARG A 441 -7.61 -0.37 6.64
CA ARG A 441 -6.79 -0.70 7.82
C ARG A 441 -5.91 -1.92 7.58
N TRP A 442 -6.40 -2.93 6.87
CA TRP A 442 -5.61 -4.10 6.48
C TRP A 442 -4.47 -3.73 5.53
N ASP A 443 -4.74 -2.93 4.49
CA ASP A 443 -3.71 -2.49 3.55
C ASP A 443 -2.63 -1.64 4.24
N ALA A 444 -3.04 -0.73 5.13
CA ALA A 444 -2.10 0.04 5.94
C ALA A 444 -1.25 -0.87 6.85
N TYR A 445 -1.86 -1.87 7.47
CA TYR A 445 -1.17 -2.85 8.31
C TYR A 445 -0.16 -3.68 7.51
N LEU A 446 -0.51 -4.11 6.29
CA LEU A 446 0.39 -4.83 5.41
C LEU A 446 1.55 -3.97 4.92
N ALA A 447 1.27 -2.72 4.56
CA ALA A 447 2.32 -1.78 4.21
C ALA A 447 3.30 -1.60 5.38
N ASP A 448 2.81 -1.52 6.63
CA ASP A 448 3.65 -1.45 7.83
C ASP A 448 4.50 -2.72 7.99
N CYS A 449 3.90 -3.90 7.82
CA CYS A 449 4.59 -5.19 7.90
C CYS A 449 5.69 -5.32 6.83
N ARG A 450 5.41 -4.92 5.58
CA ARG A 450 6.39 -4.89 4.48
C ARG A 450 7.55 -3.95 4.77
N ARG A 451 7.28 -2.79 5.39
CA ARG A 451 8.34 -1.88 5.84
C ARG A 451 9.18 -2.49 6.95
N MET A 452 8.58 -3.28 7.84
CA MET A 452 9.25 -3.92 8.95
C MET A 452 10.08 -5.14 8.53
N LEU A 453 9.53 -6.04 7.71
CA LEU A 453 10.10 -7.36 7.41
C LEU A 453 10.64 -7.51 5.97
N GLY A 454 10.32 -6.58 5.07
CA GLY A 454 10.50 -6.77 3.63
C GLY A 454 9.37 -7.61 3.02
N LEU A 455 9.21 -7.52 1.70
CA LEU A 455 8.12 -8.20 0.99
C LEU A 455 8.14 -9.73 1.16
N PRO A 456 9.26 -10.44 0.89
CA PRO A 456 9.26 -11.91 0.91
C PRO A 456 8.92 -12.50 2.28
N LEU A 457 9.38 -11.86 3.35
CA LEU A 457 9.11 -12.31 4.71
C LEU A 457 7.73 -11.89 5.21
N THR A 458 7.16 -10.80 4.68
CA THR A 458 5.78 -10.42 5.00
C THR A 458 4.79 -11.41 4.38
N GLU A 459 5.02 -11.83 3.13
CA GLU A 459 4.21 -12.86 2.47
C GLU A 459 4.29 -14.20 3.21
N LEU A 460 5.48 -14.58 3.69
CA LEU A 460 5.62 -15.79 4.51
C LEU A 460 4.83 -15.68 5.83
N ALA A 461 4.82 -14.51 6.47
CA ALA A 461 4.12 -14.31 7.74
C ALA A 461 2.59 -14.25 7.56
N LEU A 462 2.12 -13.43 6.63
CA LEU A 462 0.70 -13.06 6.51
C LEU A 462 -0.01 -13.71 5.32
N GLY A 463 0.68 -14.53 4.55
CA GLY A 463 0.16 -15.19 3.35
C GLY A 463 0.41 -14.37 2.09
N SER A 464 0.15 -14.98 0.93
CA SER A 464 0.21 -14.34 -0.38
C SER A 464 -0.85 -13.23 -0.45
N VAL A 465 -0.49 -12.01 -0.05
CA VAL A 465 -1.40 -10.88 -0.19
C VAL A 465 -1.33 -10.40 -1.63
N GLN A 466 -2.16 -10.99 -2.49
CA GLN A 466 -2.44 -10.41 -3.79
C GLN A 466 -3.27 -9.13 -3.61
N MET A 467 -2.60 -8.03 -3.34
CA MET A 467 -3.06 -6.66 -3.61
C MET A 467 -1.93 -5.80 -4.21
N ASP A 468 -0.78 -6.43 -4.54
CA ASP A 468 0.27 -5.74 -5.26
C ASP A 468 -0.05 -5.71 -6.76
N LEU A 469 0.03 -4.51 -7.32
CA LEU A 469 0.41 -4.35 -8.71
C LEU A 469 1.71 -5.15 -8.91
N PRO A 470 1.78 -6.09 -9.86
CA PRO A 470 2.97 -6.86 -10.13
C PRO A 470 4.20 -5.96 -10.14
N GLN A 471 5.25 -6.33 -9.42
CA GLN A 471 6.55 -5.72 -9.66
C GLN A 471 6.91 -6.06 -11.10
N ALA A 472 6.90 -5.06 -11.99
CA ALA A 472 7.39 -5.26 -13.34
C ALA A 472 8.82 -5.83 -13.24
N PRO A 473 9.13 -6.97 -13.87
CA PRO A 473 10.52 -7.34 -14.11
C PRO A 473 11.22 -6.19 -14.83
N ALA A 474 12.56 -6.14 -14.77
CA ALA A 474 13.30 -5.10 -15.47
C ALA A 474 12.83 -5.05 -16.94
N PRO A 475 12.23 -3.93 -17.41
CA PRO A 475 11.46 -3.96 -18.63
C PRO A 475 12.39 -4.21 -19.82
N GLY A 476 12.16 -5.32 -20.54
CA GLY A 476 12.61 -5.46 -21.92
C GLY A 476 11.84 -4.55 -22.88
N TRP A 477 10.68 -4.04 -22.44
CA TRP A 477 9.78 -3.17 -23.20
C TRP A 477 9.20 -2.04 -22.34
N THR A 478 9.17 -0.81 -22.87
CA THR A 478 8.61 0.36 -22.17
C THR A 478 7.35 0.85 -22.85
N VAL A 479 6.28 0.97 -22.08
CA VAL A 479 4.99 1.51 -22.54
C VAL A 479 5.00 3.02 -22.47
N SER A 480 4.82 3.65 -23.61
CA SER A 480 4.88 5.09 -23.76
C SER A 480 3.47 5.67 -23.83
N ALA A 481 3.10 6.51 -22.87
CA ALA A 481 1.86 7.30 -22.89
C ALA A 481 2.01 8.51 -23.82
N VAL A 482 2.22 8.27 -25.12
CA VAL A 482 2.24 9.34 -26.13
C VAL A 482 0.86 9.37 -26.79
N THR A 483 0.13 10.46 -26.63
CA THR A 483 -1.12 10.76 -27.35
C THR A 483 -0.88 11.10 -28.82
N SER A 484 0.13 10.49 -29.46
CA SER A 484 0.28 10.55 -30.91
C SER A 484 0.12 9.15 -31.44
N THR A 485 -1.02 8.89 -32.07
CA THR A 485 -1.15 7.86 -33.11
C THR A 485 -0.24 8.25 -34.27
N ALA A 486 1.06 8.09 -34.08
CA ALA A 486 2.05 8.07 -35.11
C ALA A 486 2.49 6.61 -35.18
N THR A 487 1.91 5.87 -36.11
CA THR A 487 2.56 4.67 -36.64
C THR A 487 3.94 5.11 -37.11
N ALA A 488 4.97 4.78 -36.33
CA ALA A 488 6.33 4.81 -36.82
C ALA A 488 6.37 3.83 -37.99
N GLY A 489 6.65 4.34 -39.18
CA GLY A 489 6.98 3.49 -40.32
C GLY A 489 8.12 2.59 -39.91
N GLU A 490 7.88 1.30 -40.08
CA GLU A 490 8.84 0.21 -40.03
C GLU A 490 10.10 0.61 -40.80
N ASP A 491 11.25 0.53 -40.13
CA ASP A 491 12.56 0.20 -40.70
C ASP A 491 13.57 0.27 -39.55
N GLU A 492 13.83 -0.87 -38.90
CA GLU A 492 15.18 -1.29 -38.50
C GLU A 492 15.10 -2.74 -37.99
N ASP A 493 15.53 -3.66 -38.86
CA ASP A 493 15.98 -5.00 -38.53
C ASP A 493 17.09 -4.91 -37.48
N ASP A 494 16.80 -5.32 -36.25
CA ASP A 494 17.80 -5.87 -35.32
C ASP A 494 17.08 -6.88 -34.40
N ALA A 495 16.75 -8.02 -35.00
CA ALA A 495 16.32 -9.20 -34.26
C ALA A 495 17.53 -9.82 -33.54
N ALA A 496 17.78 -9.38 -32.31
CA ALA A 496 18.49 -10.22 -31.35
C ALA A 496 17.46 -11.25 -30.83
N GLU A 497 17.64 -12.51 -31.22
CA GLU A 497 16.90 -13.65 -30.67
C GLU A 497 17.12 -13.72 -29.16
N ALA A 498 16.18 -13.18 -28.39
CA ALA A 498 16.03 -13.50 -26.98
C ALA A 498 15.11 -14.73 -26.92
N GLU A 499 15.68 -15.86 -26.50
CA GLU A 499 14.92 -17.07 -26.23
C GLU A 499 13.77 -16.74 -25.26
N GLY A 500 12.55 -17.09 -25.67
CA GLY A 500 11.36 -16.87 -24.88
C GLY A 500 11.43 -17.68 -23.59
N GLU A 501 11.42 -17.01 -22.45
CA GLU A 501 10.99 -17.63 -21.20
C GLU A 501 9.46 -17.69 -21.23
N ASP A 502 8.93 -18.91 -21.11
CA ASP A 502 7.51 -19.21 -21.06
C ASP A 502 6.81 -18.41 -19.94
N PRO A 503 5.49 -18.17 -20.05
CA PRO A 503 4.72 -17.48 -19.02
C PRO A 503 4.88 -18.20 -17.69
N VAL A 504 5.31 -17.47 -16.65
CA VAL A 504 5.40 -17.99 -15.29
C VAL A 504 3.98 -18.31 -14.80
N GLU A 505 3.57 -19.56 -14.96
CA GLU A 505 2.44 -20.14 -14.22
C GLU A 505 2.66 -19.86 -12.73
N ALA A 506 1.59 -19.52 -12.00
CA ALA A 506 1.64 -19.27 -10.56
C ALA A 506 2.41 -20.42 -9.87
N GLU A 507 3.66 -20.15 -9.48
CA GLU A 507 4.55 -21.19 -8.97
C GLU A 507 3.93 -21.79 -7.71
N ALA A 508 3.71 -23.10 -7.71
CA ALA A 508 3.32 -23.82 -6.52
C ALA A 508 4.32 -23.54 -5.38
N PRO A 509 3.88 -23.46 -4.12
CA PRO A 509 4.78 -23.18 -2.99
C PRO A 509 5.89 -24.24 -2.94
N ARG A 510 7.14 -23.80 -3.14
CA ARG A 510 8.33 -24.66 -3.24
C ARG A 510 8.98 -24.83 -1.87
N VAL A 511 9.48 -26.04 -1.59
CA VAL A 511 10.25 -26.29 -0.37
C VAL A 511 11.65 -25.70 -0.52
N PRO A 512 12.16 -24.94 0.46
CA PRO A 512 13.52 -24.41 0.38
C PRO A 512 14.57 -25.54 0.47
N SER A 513 15.65 -25.39 -0.29
CA SER A 513 16.74 -26.35 -0.31
C SER A 513 17.76 -26.03 0.78
N VAL A 514 17.92 -26.95 1.74
CA VAL A 514 18.88 -26.84 2.85
C VAL A 514 19.94 -27.92 2.73
N PRO A 515 21.21 -27.55 2.43
CA PRO A 515 22.31 -28.50 2.37
C PRO A 515 22.51 -29.26 3.70
N PRO A 516 22.87 -30.56 3.68
CA PRO A 516 23.01 -31.36 4.90
C PRO A 516 23.97 -30.78 5.94
N ASP A 517 25.06 -30.14 5.49
CA ASP A 517 26.04 -29.45 6.33
C ASP A 517 25.46 -28.23 7.08
N GLN A 518 24.38 -27.65 6.56
CA GLN A 518 23.71 -26.49 7.16
C GLN A 518 22.57 -26.87 8.12
N ARG A 519 22.13 -28.13 8.14
CA ARG A 519 20.99 -28.59 8.97
C ARG A 519 21.23 -28.41 10.49
N PRO A 520 22.38 -28.77 11.08
CA PRO A 520 22.61 -28.58 12.52
C PRO A 520 22.55 -27.11 12.94
N ARG A 521 23.04 -26.21 12.08
CA ARG A 521 22.96 -24.76 12.25
C ARG A 521 21.51 -24.29 12.22
N CYS A 522 20.75 -24.72 11.22
CA CYS A 522 19.34 -24.36 11.08
C CYS A 522 18.51 -24.83 12.28
N ARG A 523 18.73 -26.05 12.81
CA ARG A 523 18.10 -26.52 14.06
C ARG A 523 18.39 -25.62 15.24
N SER A 524 19.67 -25.26 15.42
CA SER A 524 20.11 -24.38 16.50
C SER A 524 19.51 -22.97 16.38
N TRP A 525 19.27 -22.48 15.17
CA TRP A 525 18.59 -21.20 14.94
C TRP A 525 17.09 -21.27 15.18
N ALA A 526 16.42 -22.29 14.65
CA ALA A 526 14.99 -22.48 14.80
C ALA A 526 14.59 -22.49 16.27
N ARG A 527 15.34 -23.21 17.11
CA ARG A 527 15.16 -23.22 18.56
C ARG A 527 15.37 -21.84 19.19
N ARG A 528 16.44 -21.12 18.84
CA ARG A 528 16.67 -19.75 19.36
C ARG A 528 15.58 -18.77 18.91
N TRP A 529 15.03 -18.91 17.71
CA TRP A 529 13.91 -18.09 17.26
C TRP A 529 12.66 -18.41 18.07
N ALA A 530 12.31 -19.68 18.27
CA ALA A 530 11.19 -20.08 19.12
C ALA A 530 11.34 -19.55 20.55
N ASP A 531 12.53 -19.69 21.14
CA ASP A 531 12.85 -19.19 22.49
C ASP A 531 12.73 -17.66 22.62
N THR A 532 12.97 -16.90 21.54
CA THR A 532 12.93 -15.42 21.60
C THR A 532 11.52 -14.84 21.48
N LEU A 533 10.51 -15.66 21.13
CA LEU A 533 9.13 -15.20 20.98
C LEU A 533 8.39 -15.00 22.32
N VAL A 534 8.87 -15.63 23.40
CA VAL A 534 8.29 -15.54 24.75
C VAL A 534 9.39 -15.22 25.75
N GLU A 535 9.34 -14.06 26.41
CA GLU A 535 10.33 -13.71 27.45
C GLU A 535 10.25 -14.72 28.63
N PRO A 536 11.37 -15.39 29.00
CA PRO A 536 11.40 -16.18 30.22
C PRO A 536 11.27 -15.24 31.44
N GLU A 537 10.56 -15.70 32.47
CA GLU A 537 10.58 -15.03 33.77
C GLU A 537 12.05 -14.86 34.18
N ARG A 538 12.52 -13.61 34.32
CA ARG A 538 13.72 -13.41 35.14
C ARG A 538 13.36 -13.99 36.51
N LEU A 539 14.10 -15.03 36.91
CA LEU A 539 14.00 -15.68 38.21
C LEU A 539 14.03 -14.63 39.33
N VAL A 540 12.87 -14.13 39.72
CA VAL A 540 12.65 -13.41 40.96
C VAL A 540 11.65 -14.28 41.70
N GLU A 541 12.12 -14.89 42.79
CA GLU A 541 11.25 -15.70 43.62
C GLU A 541 10.00 -14.89 44.03
N PRO A 542 8.81 -15.51 44.08
CA PRO A 542 7.60 -14.82 44.48
C PRO A 542 7.75 -14.31 45.92
N GLY A 543 8.05 -13.02 46.07
CA GLY A 543 8.20 -12.35 47.36
C GLY A 543 9.39 -11.39 47.48
N THR A 544 10.38 -11.43 46.58
CA THR A 544 11.49 -10.46 46.62
C THR A 544 11.12 -9.17 45.91
N ARG A 545 10.86 -8.12 46.71
CA ARG A 545 10.80 -6.74 46.23
C ARG A 545 12.22 -6.30 45.86
N ASP A 546 12.39 -5.80 44.64
CA ASP A 546 13.51 -4.96 44.25
C ASP A 546 13.60 -3.79 45.23
N GLY A 547 14.81 -3.29 45.53
CA GLY A 547 15.04 -2.20 46.49
C GLY A 547 14.33 -0.87 46.18
N SER A 548 13.53 -0.79 45.10
CA SER A 548 12.69 0.34 44.69
C SER A 548 11.17 0.12 44.87
N GLY A 549 10.71 -1.08 45.27
CA GLY A 549 9.29 -1.34 45.57
C GLY A 549 8.35 -1.45 44.36
N THR A 550 8.86 -1.65 43.15
CA THR A 550 8.07 -1.82 41.92
C THR A 550 7.81 -3.29 41.60
N ALA A 551 6.58 -3.63 41.21
CA ALA A 551 6.18 -4.98 40.82
C ALA A 551 6.91 -5.45 39.55
N ALA A 552 7.18 -6.76 39.44
CA ALA A 552 7.80 -7.38 38.26
C ALA A 552 7.01 -7.05 36.98
N ALA A 553 7.73 -6.76 35.90
CA ALA A 553 7.13 -6.44 34.61
C ALA A 553 6.36 -7.66 34.04
N PRO A 554 5.18 -7.46 33.43
CA PRO A 554 4.42 -8.55 32.82
C PRO A 554 5.18 -9.19 31.64
N ARG A 555 4.89 -10.47 31.35
CA ARG A 555 5.35 -11.17 30.15
C ARG A 555 4.98 -10.35 28.91
N ARG A 556 5.95 -10.10 28.02
CA ARG A 556 5.74 -9.41 26.74
C ARG A 556 6.07 -10.36 25.59
N ALA A 557 5.12 -10.58 24.69
CA ALA A 557 5.39 -11.30 23.45
C ALA A 557 5.88 -10.35 22.35
N GLN A 558 6.57 -10.92 21.37
CA GLN A 558 6.93 -10.21 20.15
C GLN A 558 5.69 -9.76 19.35
N PRO A 559 5.81 -8.70 18.53
CA PRO A 559 4.77 -8.30 17.57
C PRO A 559 4.25 -9.47 16.75
N LEU A 560 2.93 -9.49 16.49
CA LEU A 560 2.26 -10.60 15.80
C LEU A 560 2.90 -10.99 14.45
N PRO A 561 3.30 -10.05 13.55
CA PRO A 561 3.95 -10.42 12.30
C PRO A 561 5.27 -11.19 12.49
N ILE A 562 5.99 -10.91 13.58
CA ILE A 562 7.24 -11.61 13.90
C ILE A 562 6.95 -13.03 14.37
N ARG A 563 5.92 -13.22 15.20
CA ARG A 563 5.49 -14.55 15.65
C ARG A 563 5.05 -15.43 14.47
N LEU A 564 4.25 -14.88 13.56
CA LEU A 564 3.83 -15.55 12.33
C LEU A 564 5.00 -15.84 11.39
N LEU A 565 5.94 -14.91 11.23
CA LEU A 565 7.15 -15.11 10.43
C LEU A 565 7.99 -16.29 10.94
N VAL A 566 8.26 -16.34 12.24
CA VAL A 566 9.04 -17.42 12.84
C VAL A 566 8.32 -18.76 12.70
N ALA A 567 7.00 -18.80 12.89
CA ALA A 567 6.20 -19.99 12.64
C ALA A 567 6.32 -20.48 11.18
N GLY A 568 6.18 -19.58 10.20
CA GLY A 568 6.33 -19.90 8.79
C GLY A 568 7.73 -20.41 8.43
N LEU A 569 8.79 -19.77 8.94
CA LEU A 569 10.17 -20.23 8.76
C LEU A 569 10.40 -21.62 9.38
N TYR A 570 9.79 -21.90 10.55
CA TYR A 570 9.91 -23.19 11.21
C TYR A 570 9.24 -24.32 10.39
N ILE A 571 8.04 -24.06 9.86
CA ILE A 571 7.32 -24.98 8.96
C ILE A 571 8.16 -25.30 7.72
N GLN A 572 8.79 -24.30 7.11
CA GLN A 572 9.68 -24.50 5.97
C GLN A 572 10.89 -25.38 6.30
N LEU A 573 11.49 -25.25 7.48
CA LEU A 573 12.61 -26.09 7.90
C LEU A 573 12.20 -27.56 8.13
N LEU A 574 10.98 -27.80 8.64
CA LEU A 574 10.41 -29.14 8.76
C LEU A 574 10.20 -29.79 7.38
N ALA A 575 9.66 -29.03 6.43
CA ALA A 575 9.49 -29.47 5.05
C ALA A 575 10.84 -29.71 4.34
N ALA A 576 11.86 -28.91 4.65
CA ALA A 576 13.21 -29.04 4.10
C ALA A 576 14.02 -30.21 4.71
N ARG A 577 13.41 -31.02 5.58
CA ARG A 577 14.02 -32.18 6.25
C ARG A 577 15.27 -31.80 7.06
N VAL A 578 15.16 -30.73 7.83
CA VAL A 578 16.25 -30.27 8.71
C VAL A 578 16.40 -31.15 9.94
N TRP A 579 15.33 -31.81 10.40
CA TRP A 579 15.38 -32.83 11.45
C TRP A 579 15.40 -34.23 10.84
N ASP A 580 16.18 -35.11 11.46
CA ASP A 580 16.24 -36.52 11.10
C ASP A 580 15.14 -37.30 11.86
N ASP A 581 14.84 -38.53 11.44
CA ASP A 581 13.70 -39.30 11.98
C ASP A 581 13.80 -39.56 13.49
N ASP A 582 15.02 -39.66 14.04
CA ASP A 582 15.29 -39.90 15.46
C ASP A 582 15.35 -38.61 16.30
N ASP A 583 15.31 -37.42 15.66
CA ASP A 583 15.38 -36.12 16.33
C ASP A 583 13.98 -35.51 16.44
N HIS A 584 13.37 -35.65 17.62
CA HIS A 584 12.04 -35.14 17.93
C HIS A 584 12.05 -33.80 18.67
N SER A 585 13.20 -33.12 18.75
CA SER A 585 13.36 -31.84 19.46
C SER A 585 12.43 -30.73 18.95
N TRP A 586 11.98 -30.82 17.70
CA TRP A 586 11.08 -29.87 17.06
C TRP A 586 9.68 -29.81 17.69
N ARG A 587 9.25 -30.87 18.38
CA ARG A 587 7.89 -30.92 18.97
C ARG A 587 7.73 -29.92 20.11
N GLU A 588 8.77 -29.77 20.94
CA GLU A 588 8.76 -28.78 22.03
C GLU A 588 8.71 -27.36 21.48
N ASP A 589 9.54 -27.07 20.48
CA ASP A 589 9.58 -25.77 19.82
C ASP A 589 8.22 -25.45 19.15
N LEU A 590 7.61 -26.40 18.42
CA LEU A 590 6.27 -26.22 17.82
C LEU A 590 5.19 -25.94 18.87
N SER A 591 5.21 -26.66 20.00
CA SER A 591 4.29 -26.38 21.10
C SER A 591 4.51 -24.98 21.69
N GLY A 592 5.77 -24.52 21.77
CA GLY A 592 6.12 -23.17 22.18
C GLY A 592 5.65 -22.11 21.17
N LEU A 593 5.71 -22.39 19.88
CA LEU A 593 5.19 -21.52 18.82
C LEU A 593 3.67 -21.38 18.87
N LEU A 594 2.94 -22.47 19.11
CA LEU A 594 1.49 -22.43 19.36
C LEU A 594 1.16 -21.54 20.57
N ASP A 595 1.91 -21.68 21.66
CA ASP A 595 1.78 -20.83 22.83
C ASP A 595 2.08 -19.35 22.53
N ALA A 596 3.09 -19.08 21.69
CA ALA A 596 3.44 -17.73 21.28
C ALA A 596 2.35 -17.11 20.40
N LEU A 597 1.73 -17.85 19.48
CA LEU A 597 0.63 -17.34 18.64
C LEU A 597 -0.61 -17.01 19.46
N ALA A 598 -0.96 -17.85 20.45
CA ALA A 598 -2.03 -17.59 21.40
C ALA A 598 -1.76 -16.42 22.36
N PHE A 599 -0.51 -15.94 22.46
CA PHE A 599 -0.12 -14.81 23.29
C PHE A 599 -0.57 -13.48 22.65
N GLY A 600 -1.86 -13.19 22.69
CA GLY A 600 -2.44 -12.01 22.00
C GLY A 600 -3.81 -11.55 22.50
N ASP A 601 -4.57 -12.40 23.18
CA ASP A 601 -5.97 -12.11 23.56
C ASP A 601 -6.12 -11.50 24.98
N GLY A 602 -5.14 -10.69 25.40
CA GLY A 602 -5.16 -10.03 26.71
C GLY A 602 -5.19 -8.50 26.58
N PRO A 603 -6.19 -7.78 27.11
CA PRO A 603 -6.21 -6.32 27.10
C PRO A 603 -5.22 -5.82 28.16
N GLY A 604 -4.01 -5.48 27.76
CA GLY A 604 -2.96 -5.27 28.74
C GLY A 604 -1.67 -4.59 28.28
N ASP A 605 -1.69 -3.76 27.24
CA ASP A 605 -0.73 -2.64 27.20
C ASP A 605 -1.34 -1.48 26.42
N GLY A 606 -1.63 -0.38 27.11
CA GLY A 606 -2.22 0.85 26.57
C GLY A 606 -1.26 1.63 25.66
N THR A 607 -0.56 0.93 24.77
CA THR A 607 0.35 1.49 23.78
C THR A 607 -0.40 1.75 22.47
N ALA A 608 -0.99 2.95 22.39
CA ALA A 608 -1.30 3.71 21.18
C ALA A 608 -1.77 2.94 19.92
N GLY A 609 -3.09 2.83 19.77
CA GLY A 609 -3.78 3.07 18.48
C GLY A 609 -3.40 2.20 17.29
N ARG A 610 -3.78 0.92 17.30
CA ARG A 610 -4.22 0.10 16.14
C ARG A 610 -4.47 -1.33 16.67
N GLU A 611 -5.72 -1.65 17.01
CA GLU A 611 -6.13 -3.06 17.09
C GLU A 611 -5.76 -3.72 15.76
N ALA A 612 -5.08 -4.87 15.82
CA ALA A 612 -4.70 -5.62 14.65
C ALA A 612 -5.96 -5.93 13.81
N PRO A 613 -5.90 -5.81 12.46
CA PRO A 613 -7.08 -6.07 11.62
C PRO A 613 -7.62 -7.50 11.83
N PRO A 614 -8.94 -7.74 11.71
CA PRO A 614 -9.54 -9.05 11.93
C PRO A 614 -8.96 -10.16 11.04
N GLU A 615 -8.44 -9.82 9.86
CA GLU A 615 -7.66 -10.68 8.95
C GLU A 615 -6.51 -11.40 9.67
N THR A 616 -5.86 -10.70 10.61
CA THR A 616 -4.73 -11.27 11.36
C THR A 616 -5.17 -12.43 12.26
N GLY A 617 -6.39 -12.39 12.80
CA GLY A 617 -6.96 -13.49 13.60
C GLY A 617 -7.19 -14.74 12.76
N ARG A 618 -7.76 -14.59 11.55
CA ARG A 618 -7.97 -15.71 10.62
C ARG A 618 -6.64 -16.39 10.24
N ARG A 619 -5.62 -15.59 9.93
CA ARG A 619 -4.27 -16.10 9.64
C ARG A 619 -3.66 -16.83 10.84
N VAL A 620 -3.83 -16.30 12.06
CA VAL A 620 -3.33 -16.94 13.29
C VAL A 620 -3.97 -18.31 13.52
N ASP A 621 -5.31 -18.38 13.44
CA ASP A 621 -6.05 -19.63 13.64
C ASP A 621 -5.63 -20.68 12.58
N ALA A 622 -5.49 -20.27 11.31
CA ALA A 622 -5.04 -21.14 10.22
C ALA A 622 -3.60 -21.65 10.38
N VAL A 623 -2.65 -20.77 10.76
CA VAL A 623 -1.26 -21.17 11.04
C VAL A 623 -1.20 -22.09 12.26
N ALA A 624 -2.01 -21.83 13.30
CA ALA A 624 -2.09 -22.70 14.47
C ALA A 624 -2.61 -24.10 14.11
N ALA A 625 -3.58 -24.21 13.20
CA ALA A 625 -4.06 -25.50 12.71
C ALA A 625 -2.95 -26.28 11.96
N VAL A 626 -2.13 -25.60 11.14
CA VAL A 626 -0.96 -26.21 10.47
C VAL A 626 0.08 -26.71 11.49
N LEU A 627 0.45 -25.88 12.46
CA LEU A 627 1.41 -26.26 13.52
C LEU A 627 0.89 -27.44 14.35
N MET A 628 -0.39 -27.44 14.73
CA MET A 628 -0.98 -28.54 15.49
C MET A 628 -1.06 -29.82 14.66
N THR A 629 -1.35 -29.71 13.36
CA THR A 629 -1.33 -30.86 12.43
C THR A 629 0.05 -31.50 12.43
N LEU A 630 1.11 -30.72 12.24
CA LEU A 630 2.49 -31.20 12.30
C LEU A 630 2.84 -31.82 13.67
N LEU A 631 2.42 -31.19 14.77
CA LEU A 631 2.67 -31.69 16.13
C LEU A 631 1.96 -33.02 16.40
N SER A 632 0.79 -33.23 15.80
CA SER A 632 -0.02 -34.45 15.95
C SER A 632 0.49 -35.64 15.13
N GLN A 633 1.43 -35.43 14.20
CA GLN A 633 1.99 -36.54 13.41
C GLN A 633 2.74 -37.51 14.33
N ASP A 634 2.41 -38.79 14.19
CA ASP A 634 2.89 -39.90 15.04
C ASP A 634 2.56 -39.76 16.54
N ALA A 635 1.54 -38.97 16.89
CA ALA A 635 1.04 -38.80 18.25
C ALA A 635 -0.48 -39.00 18.33
N THR A 636 -0.97 -39.38 19.49
CA THR A 636 -2.39 -39.54 19.80
C THR A 636 -2.75 -38.69 21.01
N PHE A 637 -3.93 -38.07 21.01
CA PHE A 637 -4.35 -37.19 22.13
C PHE A 637 -4.73 -37.95 23.41
N THR A 638 -4.87 -39.28 23.32
CA THR A 638 -5.25 -40.15 24.43
C THR A 638 -4.14 -41.12 24.85
N GLY A 639 -2.99 -41.08 24.18
CA GLY A 639 -1.86 -41.96 24.45
C GLY A 639 -1.05 -41.54 25.68
N GLY A 640 -0.20 -42.44 26.16
CA GLY A 640 0.65 -42.23 27.34
C GLY A 640 2.13 -41.98 27.02
N GLY A 641 2.51 -41.95 25.74
CA GLY A 641 3.88 -41.68 25.32
C GLY A 641 4.28 -40.22 25.54
N GLU A 642 5.58 -39.95 25.53
CA GLU A 642 6.11 -38.59 25.72
C GLU A 642 5.57 -37.59 24.68
N HIS A 643 5.49 -38.01 23.41
CA HIS A 643 4.92 -37.21 22.32
C HIS A 643 3.40 -37.03 22.46
N ASP A 644 2.68 -38.08 22.89
CA ASP A 644 1.23 -38.05 23.12
C ASP A 644 0.87 -37.02 24.20
N VAL A 645 1.64 -36.99 25.29
CA VAL A 645 1.43 -36.06 26.40
C VAL A 645 1.61 -34.61 25.98
N LEU A 646 2.61 -34.33 25.14
CA LEU A 646 2.86 -32.98 24.63
C LEU A 646 1.76 -32.55 23.65
N ALA A 647 1.41 -33.40 22.67
CA ALA A 647 0.34 -33.12 21.71
C ALA A 647 -1.03 -32.96 22.41
N ALA A 648 -1.37 -33.83 23.37
CA ALA A 648 -2.61 -33.74 24.14
C ALA A 648 -2.68 -32.48 25.02
N ARG A 649 -1.53 -31.96 25.48
CA ARG A 649 -1.46 -30.70 26.22
C ARG A 649 -1.69 -29.50 25.30
N ALA A 650 -1.01 -29.45 24.16
CA ALA A 650 -1.18 -28.40 23.16
C ALA A 650 -2.63 -28.40 22.63
N TRP A 651 -3.19 -29.57 22.32
CA TRP A 651 -4.57 -29.74 21.88
C TRP A 651 -5.57 -29.15 22.88
N ARG A 652 -5.50 -29.53 24.16
CA ARG A 652 -6.42 -29.01 25.19
C ARG A 652 -6.37 -27.50 25.33
N LYS A 653 -5.20 -26.90 25.12
CA LYS A 653 -4.99 -25.45 25.27
C LYS A 653 -5.51 -24.67 24.05
N HIS A 654 -5.26 -25.18 22.85
CA HIS A 654 -5.40 -24.42 21.60
C HIS A 654 -6.53 -24.91 20.68
N LYS A 655 -7.27 -25.97 21.06
CA LYS A 655 -8.33 -26.54 20.21
C LYS A 655 -9.38 -25.55 19.72
N HIS A 656 -9.68 -24.52 20.52
CA HIS A 656 -10.65 -23.48 20.15
C HIS A 656 -10.18 -22.63 18.96
N MET A 657 -8.88 -22.35 18.83
CA MET A 657 -8.31 -21.66 17.67
C MET A 657 -8.41 -22.54 16.43
N ILE A 658 -8.13 -23.84 16.60
CA ILE A 658 -8.18 -24.83 15.51
C ILE A 658 -9.60 -25.00 14.99
N ALA A 659 -10.61 -25.01 15.88
CA ALA A 659 -12.02 -25.09 15.49
C ALA A 659 -12.52 -23.86 14.71
N ARG A 660 -11.84 -22.71 14.79
CA ARG A 660 -12.17 -21.49 14.01
C ARG A 660 -11.36 -21.34 12.73
N ALA A 661 -10.37 -22.21 12.52
CA ALA A 661 -9.40 -22.06 11.44
C ALA A 661 -10.04 -22.35 10.08
N ASP A 662 -9.86 -21.43 9.13
CA ASP A 662 -10.10 -21.70 7.71
C ASP A 662 -8.78 -22.20 7.07
N PRO A 663 -8.71 -23.47 6.62
CA PRO A 663 -7.50 -24.00 5.97
C PRO A 663 -7.03 -23.18 4.75
N ALA A 664 -7.93 -22.47 4.06
CA ALA A 664 -7.57 -21.67 2.89
C ALA A 664 -6.59 -20.53 3.23
N GLU A 665 -6.70 -19.96 4.44
CA GLU A 665 -5.91 -18.82 4.92
C GLU A 665 -4.44 -19.19 5.23
N ALA A 666 -4.06 -20.47 5.20
CA ALA A 666 -2.67 -20.96 5.38
C ALA A 666 -2.22 -21.95 4.29
N LYS A 667 -2.86 -21.93 3.12
CA LYS A 667 -2.56 -22.83 2.00
C LYS A 667 -1.08 -22.76 1.56
N ASP A 668 -0.47 -21.59 1.62
CA ASP A 668 0.94 -21.33 1.29
C ASP A 668 1.93 -22.08 2.21
N LEU A 669 1.50 -22.48 3.40
CA LEU A 669 2.31 -23.23 4.37
C LEU A 669 2.09 -24.76 4.27
N MET A 670 1.10 -25.21 3.48
CA MET A 670 0.84 -26.63 3.22
C MET A 670 1.72 -27.13 2.07
N LEU A 671 3.02 -27.20 2.35
CA LEU A 671 4.08 -27.46 1.37
C LEU A 671 4.03 -28.90 0.81
N PRO A 672 4.40 -29.12 -0.47
CA PRO A 672 4.50 -30.45 -1.04
C PRO A 672 5.67 -31.24 -0.40
N PRO A 673 5.54 -32.56 -0.19
CA PRO A 673 6.62 -33.39 0.34
C PRO A 673 7.67 -33.68 -0.75
N GLU A 674 8.54 -32.72 -1.04
CA GLU A 674 9.59 -32.85 -2.08
C GLU A 674 10.73 -33.81 -1.69
N GLN A 675 10.94 -34.02 -0.38
CA GLN A 675 11.94 -34.95 0.14
C GLN A 675 11.26 -36.11 0.88
N ALA A 676 11.77 -37.33 0.67
CA ALA A 676 11.33 -38.48 1.46
C ALA A 676 11.53 -38.20 2.95
N LEU A 677 10.51 -38.51 3.77
CA LEU A 677 10.50 -38.32 5.22
C LEU A 677 10.50 -36.84 5.68
N ALA A 678 10.28 -35.89 4.78
CA ALA A 678 9.96 -34.52 5.17
C ALA A 678 8.64 -34.46 5.95
N ARG A 679 8.57 -33.57 6.94
CA ARG A 679 7.35 -33.31 7.70
C ARG A 679 6.60 -32.15 7.08
N VAL A 680 5.44 -32.45 6.51
CA VAL A 680 4.54 -31.47 5.88
C VAL A 680 3.13 -31.68 6.37
N ALA A 681 2.32 -30.63 6.42
CA ALA A 681 0.90 -30.72 6.68
C ALA A 681 0.15 -30.69 5.34
N SER A 682 -0.52 -31.77 4.98
CA SER A 682 -1.39 -31.78 3.81
C SER A 682 -2.72 -31.09 4.11
N TRP A 683 -3.36 -30.54 3.08
CA TRP A 683 -4.71 -29.99 3.16
C TRP A 683 -5.68 -30.92 3.91
N SER A 684 -5.68 -32.20 3.53
CA SER A 684 -6.58 -33.19 4.10
C SER A 684 -6.34 -33.46 5.58
N GLU A 685 -5.09 -33.36 6.06
CA GLU A 685 -4.78 -33.56 7.48
C GLU A 685 -5.25 -32.37 8.31
N VAL A 686 -5.02 -31.15 7.80
CA VAL A 686 -5.48 -29.92 8.46
C VAL A 686 -7.01 -29.90 8.52
N GLU A 687 -7.69 -30.19 7.41
CA GLU A 687 -9.17 -30.24 7.35
C GLU A 687 -9.74 -31.28 8.34
N ARG A 688 -9.14 -32.48 8.43
CA ARG A 688 -9.56 -33.48 9.41
C ARG A 688 -9.34 -33.03 10.86
N LEU A 689 -8.23 -32.32 11.13
CA LEU A 689 -7.94 -31.82 12.47
C LEU A 689 -8.92 -30.71 12.88
N VAL A 690 -9.26 -29.81 11.94
CA VAL A 690 -10.27 -28.76 12.15
C VAL A 690 -11.63 -29.39 12.42
N ALA A 691 -12.08 -30.33 11.59
CA ALA A 691 -13.33 -31.05 11.82
C ALA A 691 -13.37 -31.80 13.17
N LEU A 692 -12.24 -32.42 13.57
CA LEU A 692 -12.13 -33.04 14.89
C LEU A 692 -12.23 -32.02 16.04
N ALA A 693 -11.68 -30.83 15.87
CA ALA A 693 -11.79 -29.75 16.86
C ALA A 693 -13.24 -29.22 16.97
N GLU A 694 -13.96 -29.16 15.84
CA GLU A 694 -15.38 -28.81 15.79
C GLU A 694 -16.27 -29.88 16.44
N GLU A 695 -16.02 -31.17 16.17
CA GLU A 695 -16.78 -32.29 16.76
C GLU A 695 -16.56 -32.44 18.28
N ASP A 696 -15.40 -32.05 18.79
CA ASP A 696 -15.05 -32.03 20.23
C ASP A 696 -15.39 -30.70 20.93
N ASP A 697 -16.16 -29.81 20.28
CA ASP A 697 -16.71 -28.61 20.90
C ASP A 697 -17.98 -28.96 21.72
N PRO A 698 -17.92 -28.89 23.07
CA PRO A 698 -19.08 -29.18 23.92
C PRO A 698 -20.27 -28.23 23.72
N HIS A 699 -20.09 -27.14 22.96
CA HIS A 699 -21.13 -26.16 22.66
C HIS A 699 -21.68 -26.25 21.23
N ALA A 700 -21.14 -27.13 20.36
CA ALA A 700 -21.54 -27.23 18.95
C ALA A 700 -23.05 -27.47 18.78
N GLU A 701 -23.63 -28.41 19.53
CA GLU A 701 -25.08 -28.71 19.48
C GLU A 701 -25.91 -27.48 19.94
N ALA A 702 -25.45 -26.78 20.98
CA ALA A 702 -26.10 -25.58 21.48
C ALA A 702 -26.04 -24.43 20.46
N ILE A 703 -24.90 -24.24 19.78
CA ILE A 703 -24.72 -23.22 18.74
C ILE A 703 -25.59 -23.55 17.53
N GLU A 704 -25.65 -24.82 17.10
CA GLU A 704 -26.48 -25.26 15.98
C GLU A 704 -27.98 -25.05 16.27
N GLU A 705 -28.43 -25.35 17.49
CA GLU A 705 -29.82 -25.07 17.92
C GLU A 705 -30.16 -23.58 17.88
N LEU A 706 -29.24 -22.72 18.30
CA LEU A 706 -29.42 -21.26 18.30
C LEU A 706 -29.37 -20.69 16.87
N SER A 707 -28.52 -21.25 16.01
CA SER A 707 -28.44 -20.93 14.58
C SER A 707 -29.73 -21.32 13.83
N LYS A 708 -30.31 -22.50 14.12
CA LYS A 708 -31.63 -22.90 13.61
C LYS A 708 -32.76 -21.96 14.05
N ALA A 709 -32.60 -21.25 15.17
CA ALA A 709 -33.52 -20.21 15.61
C ALA A 709 -33.30 -18.84 14.91
N GLY A 710 -32.34 -18.76 13.99
CA GLY A 710 -32.01 -17.57 13.21
C GLY A 710 -31.06 -16.60 13.92
N TRP A 711 -30.25 -17.08 14.87
CA TRP A 711 -29.31 -16.26 15.64
C TRP A 711 -27.87 -16.69 15.39
N SER A 712 -26.98 -15.73 15.16
CA SER A 712 -25.54 -15.96 15.12
C SER A 712 -24.99 -15.92 16.54
N VAL A 713 -24.14 -16.89 16.88
CA VAL A 713 -23.55 -17.04 18.21
C VAL A 713 -22.03 -17.11 18.07
N THR A 714 -21.33 -16.22 18.74
CA THR A 714 -19.85 -16.19 18.80
C THR A 714 -19.41 -16.13 20.26
N CYS A 715 -18.22 -16.64 20.58
CA CYS A 715 -17.64 -16.50 21.91
C CYS A 715 -16.42 -15.60 21.81
N ASP A 716 -16.43 -14.49 22.53
CA ASP A 716 -15.31 -13.56 22.65
C ASP A 716 -14.83 -13.57 24.11
N ASP A 717 -13.64 -14.16 24.34
CA ASP A 717 -12.95 -14.11 25.64
C ASP A 717 -13.84 -14.51 26.84
N GLY A 718 -14.66 -15.55 26.66
CA GLY A 718 -15.56 -16.08 27.68
C GLY A 718 -16.93 -15.40 27.78
N ILE A 719 -17.24 -14.41 26.93
CA ILE A 719 -18.58 -13.85 26.76
C ILE A 719 -19.16 -14.32 25.43
N TRP A 720 -20.31 -14.99 25.50
CA TRP A 720 -21.05 -15.40 24.31
C TRP A 720 -21.88 -14.25 23.76
N GLU A 721 -21.58 -13.80 22.55
CA GLU A 721 -22.35 -12.80 21.84
C GLU A 721 -23.39 -13.43 20.91
N VAL A 722 -24.64 -12.98 21.05
CA VAL A 722 -25.78 -13.44 20.26
C VAL A 722 -26.35 -12.27 19.46
N THR A 723 -26.30 -12.38 18.13
CA THR A 723 -26.83 -11.37 17.21
C THR A 723 -27.89 -11.97 16.31
N GLY A 724 -28.88 -11.16 15.91
CA GLY A 724 -29.98 -11.63 15.07
C GLY A 724 -31.21 -10.71 15.10
N SER A 725 -32.28 -11.17 14.44
CA SER A 725 -33.55 -10.44 14.38
C SER A 725 -34.45 -10.83 15.55
N PHE A 726 -34.46 -10.01 16.62
CA PHE A 726 -35.36 -10.17 17.76
C PHE A 726 -35.75 -8.81 18.37
N GLY A 727 -36.98 -8.72 18.89
CA GLY A 727 -37.51 -7.48 19.49
C GLY A 727 -37.16 -7.31 20.98
N ASN A 728 -37.12 -8.40 21.74
CA ASN A 728 -36.75 -8.40 23.16
C ASN A 728 -35.49 -9.26 23.35
N PRO A 729 -34.35 -8.69 23.79
CA PRO A 729 -33.11 -9.44 23.98
C PRO A 729 -33.11 -10.32 25.23
N VAL A 730 -34.03 -10.12 26.19
CA VAL A 730 -34.02 -10.89 27.46
C VAL A 730 -34.34 -12.38 27.27
N PRO A 731 -35.38 -12.78 26.52
CA PRO A 731 -35.61 -14.19 26.21
C PRO A 731 -34.45 -14.83 25.44
N VAL A 732 -33.71 -14.04 24.65
CA VAL A 732 -32.58 -14.52 23.85
C VAL A 732 -31.39 -14.85 24.74
N VAL A 733 -30.95 -13.94 25.62
CA VAL A 733 -29.87 -14.25 26.58
C VAL A 733 -30.27 -15.37 27.54
N ALA A 734 -31.55 -15.48 27.91
CA ALA A 734 -32.03 -16.56 28.78
C ALA A 734 -31.99 -17.92 28.08
N ARG A 735 -32.41 -18.00 26.81
CA ARG A 735 -32.35 -19.24 26.02
C ARG A 735 -30.90 -19.64 25.72
N ALA A 736 -30.05 -18.68 25.33
CA ALA A 736 -28.65 -18.94 25.09
C ALA A 736 -27.90 -19.34 26.38
N ALA A 737 -28.16 -18.67 27.52
CA ALA A 737 -27.60 -19.08 28.81
C ALA A 737 -28.04 -20.50 29.22
N ASP A 738 -29.31 -20.87 28.98
CA ASP A 738 -29.78 -22.24 29.25
C ASP A 738 -29.07 -23.28 28.37
N ARG A 739 -28.92 -23.03 27.06
CA ARG A 739 -28.29 -23.99 26.15
C ARG A 739 -26.79 -24.10 26.37
N LEU A 740 -26.09 -22.98 26.42
CA LEU A 740 -24.63 -22.92 26.60
C LEU A 740 -24.22 -23.35 28.02
N GLY A 741 -25.04 -23.04 29.04
CA GLY A 741 -24.79 -23.38 30.43
C GLY A 741 -25.00 -24.86 30.80
N ARG A 742 -25.63 -25.68 29.95
CA ARG A 742 -25.76 -27.14 30.17
C ARG A 742 -24.42 -27.86 30.23
N HIS A 743 -23.40 -27.30 29.57
CA HIS A 743 -22.10 -27.93 29.36
C HIS A 743 -20.99 -27.29 30.19
N HIS A 744 -21.27 -26.24 30.97
CA HIS A 744 -20.27 -25.46 31.70
C HIS A 744 -20.42 -25.62 33.22
N THR A 745 -19.35 -26.05 33.92
CA THR A 745 -19.32 -26.18 35.38
C THR A 745 -19.01 -24.87 36.12
N GLY A 746 -18.40 -23.88 35.44
CA GLY A 746 -17.98 -22.57 35.99
C GLY A 746 -18.87 -21.37 35.59
N GLY A 747 -20.11 -21.63 35.16
CA GLY A 747 -21.06 -20.60 34.74
C GLY A 747 -20.84 -20.01 33.34
N VAL A 748 -21.87 -19.37 32.78
CA VAL A 748 -21.87 -18.83 31.41
C VAL A 748 -22.20 -17.34 31.41
N LEU A 749 -21.50 -16.58 30.58
CA LEU A 749 -21.74 -15.15 30.33
C LEU A 749 -22.28 -15.00 28.91
N VAL A 750 -23.44 -14.36 28.76
CA VAL A 750 -24.10 -14.20 27.47
C VAL A 750 -24.59 -12.78 27.28
N ARG A 751 -24.29 -12.18 26.14
CA ARG A 751 -24.81 -10.90 25.68
C ARG A 751 -25.64 -11.11 24.42
N ALA A 752 -26.83 -10.52 24.35
CA ALA A 752 -27.60 -10.46 23.11
C ALA A 752 -27.82 -9.02 22.69
N THR A 753 -27.48 -8.72 21.44
CA THR A 753 -27.55 -7.37 20.86
C THR A 753 -28.55 -7.37 19.70
N GLY A 754 -29.66 -6.64 19.86
CA GLY A 754 -30.62 -6.36 18.80
C GLY A 754 -30.54 -4.90 18.34
N ARG A 755 -31.25 -4.53 17.27
CA ARG A 755 -31.15 -3.21 16.58
C ARG A 755 -31.19 -1.95 17.47
N LYS A 756 -31.85 -1.99 18.64
CA LYS A 756 -32.01 -0.83 19.55
C LYS A 756 -31.91 -1.19 21.05
N ARG A 757 -31.71 -2.46 21.39
CA ARG A 757 -31.76 -2.95 22.78
C ARG A 757 -30.79 -4.12 22.92
N TRP A 758 -30.23 -4.24 24.11
CA TRP A 758 -29.35 -5.33 24.48
C TRP A 758 -29.73 -5.89 25.86
N ALA A 759 -29.33 -7.13 26.09
CA ALA A 759 -29.37 -7.77 27.40
C ALA A 759 -28.07 -8.55 27.62
N PHE A 760 -27.74 -8.74 28.89
CA PHE A 760 -26.63 -9.53 29.37
C PHE A 760 -27.14 -10.43 30.49
N ALA A 761 -26.75 -11.70 30.46
CA ALA A 761 -27.02 -12.69 31.48
C ALA A 761 -25.72 -13.36 31.92
N ALA A 762 -25.55 -13.52 33.23
CA ALA A 762 -24.54 -14.40 33.81
C ALA A 762 -25.25 -15.48 34.62
N TRP A 763 -24.95 -16.76 34.37
CA TRP A 763 -25.63 -17.86 35.04
C TRP A 763 -24.64 -18.90 35.56
N ALA A 764 -24.67 -19.18 36.86
CA ALA A 764 -23.88 -20.23 37.50
C ALA A 764 -24.66 -20.88 38.64
N GLY A 765 -24.63 -22.21 38.72
CA GLY A 765 -25.40 -22.96 39.71
C GLY A 765 -26.89 -22.60 39.66
N SER A 766 -27.42 -22.04 40.76
CA SER A 766 -28.82 -21.55 40.82
C SER A 766 -28.95 -20.03 40.67
N GLY A 767 -27.84 -19.28 40.56
CA GLY A 767 -27.86 -17.82 40.47
C GLY A 767 -27.82 -17.32 39.03
N LEU A 768 -28.85 -16.59 38.61
CA LEU A 768 -28.93 -15.92 37.31
C LEU A 768 -28.92 -14.40 37.52
N ILE A 769 -27.92 -13.72 36.95
CA ILE A 769 -27.80 -12.26 36.97
C ILE A 769 -28.21 -11.73 35.60
N LEU A 770 -29.09 -10.75 35.57
CA LEU A 770 -29.57 -10.11 34.35
C LEU A 770 -29.32 -8.60 34.39
N LEU A 771 -28.82 -8.06 33.28
CA LEU A 771 -28.71 -6.64 32.99
C LEU A 771 -29.29 -6.37 31.60
N ASN A 772 -30.14 -5.35 31.45
CA ASN A 772 -30.75 -5.05 30.16
C ASN A 772 -31.02 -3.56 29.97
N SER A 773 -31.02 -3.13 28.70
CA SER A 773 -31.41 -1.78 28.31
C SER A 773 -32.94 -1.61 28.32
N PRO A 774 -33.50 -0.48 28.82
CA PRO A 774 -32.81 0.72 29.32
C PRO A 774 -32.55 0.72 30.83
N ALA A 775 -32.99 -0.31 31.55
CA ALA A 775 -33.10 -0.29 33.02
C ALA A 775 -31.75 -0.21 33.76
N ARG A 776 -30.62 -0.52 33.11
CA ARG A 776 -29.22 -0.41 33.63
C ARG A 776 -29.10 -0.74 35.14
N ALA A 777 -29.82 -1.77 35.58
CA ALA A 777 -29.84 -2.25 36.94
C ALA A 777 -29.68 -3.76 36.93
N TRP A 778 -28.80 -4.24 37.80
CA TRP A 778 -28.58 -5.65 38.04
C TRP A 778 -29.80 -6.25 38.71
N ARG A 779 -30.32 -7.35 38.15
CA ARG A 779 -31.35 -8.17 38.77
C ARG A 779 -30.79 -9.56 38.98
N THR A 780 -30.89 -10.06 40.20
CA THR A 780 -30.43 -11.40 40.56
C THR A 780 -31.65 -12.28 40.79
N TYR A 781 -31.69 -13.42 40.11
CA TYR A 781 -32.74 -14.41 40.23
C TYR A 781 -32.16 -15.72 40.73
N GLU A 782 -32.94 -16.42 41.55
CA GLU A 782 -32.68 -17.79 41.94
C GLU A 782 -33.50 -18.74 41.07
N VAL A 783 -32.81 -19.54 40.26
CA VAL A 783 -33.37 -20.50 39.32
C VAL A 783 -33.00 -21.90 39.79
N ARG A 784 -33.93 -22.57 40.49
CA ARG A 784 -33.79 -23.97 40.93
C ARG A 784 -34.52 -24.92 39.97
N ALA A 785 -33.93 -26.10 39.74
CA ALA A 785 -34.55 -27.17 38.99
C ALA A 785 -35.96 -27.50 39.54
N PRO A 786 -36.98 -27.76 38.69
CA PRO A 786 -36.88 -28.00 37.25
C PRO A 786 -36.92 -26.73 36.37
N ALA A 787 -36.91 -25.52 36.96
CA ALA A 787 -36.92 -24.29 36.17
C ALA A 787 -35.56 -23.99 35.55
N THR A 788 -35.56 -23.51 34.31
CA THR A 788 -34.38 -23.06 33.56
C THR A 788 -34.44 -21.54 33.31
N PRO A 789 -33.31 -20.89 32.97
CA PRO A 789 -33.32 -19.49 32.53
C PRO A 789 -34.36 -19.24 31.42
N GLU A 790 -34.43 -20.10 30.40
CA GLU A 790 -35.43 -20.00 29.32
C GLU A 790 -36.87 -20.02 29.85
N SER A 791 -37.21 -20.99 30.72
CA SER A 791 -38.57 -21.13 31.27
C SER A 791 -39.00 -19.91 32.12
N ARG A 792 -38.04 -19.20 32.72
CA ARG A 792 -38.30 -18.04 33.59
C ARG A 792 -38.61 -16.77 32.81
N PHE A 793 -38.06 -16.62 31.61
CA PHE A 793 -38.14 -15.37 30.84
C PHE A 793 -38.96 -15.49 29.54
N ALA A 794 -39.68 -16.60 29.34
CA ALA A 794 -40.59 -16.78 28.21
C ALA A 794 -41.79 -15.79 28.20
N GLY A 795 -42.19 -15.26 29.37
CA GLY A 795 -43.42 -14.46 29.57
C GLY A 795 -43.31 -12.94 29.42
N GLY A 796 -42.14 -12.39 29.08
CA GLY A 796 -41.97 -10.97 28.70
C GLY A 796 -42.00 -9.92 29.82
N ASP A 797 -42.76 -10.09 30.90
CA ASP A 797 -42.79 -9.14 32.03
C ASP A 797 -41.76 -9.49 33.11
N LEU A 798 -40.69 -8.70 33.19
CA LEU A 798 -39.57 -8.85 34.12
C LEU A 798 -39.93 -8.60 35.59
N SER A 799 -41.01 -7.85 35.86
CA SER A 799 -41.42 -7.49 37.22
C SER A 799 -42.27 -8.56 37.89
N ALA A 800 -42.85 -9.46 37.09
CA ALA A 800 -43.68 -10.59 37.53
C ALA A 800 -42.92 -11.93 37.53
N VAL A 801 -41.63 -11.95 37.16
CA VAL A 801 -40.81 -13.19 37.13
C VAL A 801 -40.53 -13.68 38.57
N PRO A 802 -40.97 -14.89 38.94
CA PRO A 802 -40.71 -15.42 40.28
C PRO A 802 -39.22 -15.72 40.50
N GLY A 803 -38.74 -15.55 41.73
CA GLY A 803 -37.37 -15.88 42.13
C GLY A 803 -36.40 -14.69 42.17
N LEU A 804 -36.88 -13.45 42.05
CA LEU A 804 -36.05 -12.26 42.25
C LEU A 804 -35.51 -12.22 43.69
N VAL A 805 -34.18 -12.11 43.82
CA VAL A 805 -33.47 -12.01 45.10
C VAL A 805 -33.09 -10.55 45.33
N GLY A 806 -33.68 -9.95 46.36
CA GLY A 806 -33.43 -8.56 46.72
C GLY A 806 -34.06 -7.53 45.77
N ALA A 807 -33.76 -6.25 45.99
CA ALA A 807 -34.17 -5.17 45.10
C ALA A 807 -33.15 -5.01 43.95
N PRO A 808 -33.57 -4.58 42.75
CA PRO A 808 -32.65 -4.30 41.65
C PRO A 808 -31.57 -3.28 42.05
N SER A 809 -30.31 -3.62 41.83
CA SER A 809 -29.17 -2.78 42.19
C SER A 809 -28.74 -1.94 40.99
N PRO A 810 -28.64 -0.60 41.10
CA PRO A 810 -28.13 0.25 40.03
C PRO A 810 -26.72 -0.18 39.58
N LEU A 811 -26.40 -0.07 38.28
CA LEU A 811 -25.06 -0.40 37.76
C LEU A 811 -23.90 0.26 38.53
N ARG A 812 -24.11 1.50 38.98
CA ARG A 812 -23.16 2.31 39.78
C ARG A 812 -22.84 1.72 41.16
N SER A 813 -23.66 0.79 41.66
CA SER A 813 -23.47 0.14 42.97
C SER A 813 -22.46 -1.02 42.92
N GLY A 814 -21.93 -1.37 41.75
CA GLY A 814 -20.98 -2.47 41.56
C GLY A 814 -21.65 -3.82 41.26
N PRO A 815 -20.86 -4.89 41.06
CA PRO A 815 -21.39 -6.21 40.74
C PRO A 815 -22.06 -6.84 41.96
N PRO A 816 -23.22 -7.51 41.80
CA PRO A 816 -23.75 -8.42 42.80
C PRO A 816 -22.72 -9.49 43.18
N ASP A 817 -22.75 -9.99 44.42
CA ASP A 817 -21.78 -10.99 44.89
C ASP A 817 -21.77 -12.25 44.03
N ALA A 818 -22.95 -12.71 43.59
CA ALA A 818 -23.09 -13.83 42.67
C ALA A 818 -22.36 -13.60 41.34
N LEU A 819 -22.35 -12.37 40.81
CA LEU A 819 -21.63 -12.01 39.58
C LEU A 819 -20.12 -12.03 39.79
N ARG A 820 -19.62 -11.65 40.99
CA ARG A 820 -18.19 -11.71 41.30
C ARG A 820 -17.65 -13.13 41.24
N THR A 821 -18.44 -14.11 41.69
CA THR A 821 -18.09 -15.54 41.62
C THR A 821 -17.98 -16.00 40.17
N VAL A 822 -19.00 -15.72 39.33
CA VAL A 822 -18.96 -16.11 37.91
C VAL A 822 -17.81 -15.44 37.16
N LEU A 823 -17.55 -14.16 37.45
CA LEU A 823 -16.42 -13.43 36.85
C LEU A 823 -15.07 -14.00 37.26
N ALA A 824 -14.90 -14.40 38.52
CA ALA A 824 -13.67 -15.03 39.00
C ALA A 824 -13.44 -16.41 38.34
N GLU A 825 -14.49 -17.20 38.15
CA GLU A 825 -14.44 -18.48 37.44
C GLU A 825 -14.15 -18.31 35.94
N ALA A 826 -14.66 -17.24 35.33
CA ALA A 826 -14.42 -16.89 33.93
C ALA A 826 -13.10 -16.13 33.69
N GLY A 827 -12.29 -15.86 34.72
CA GLY A 827 -11.04 -15.09 34.59
C GLY A 827 -11.22 -13.61 34.21
N LEU A 828 -12.43 -13.07 34.33
CA LEU A 828 -12.79 -11.70 33.95
C LEU A 828 -12.90 -10.78 35.17
N THR A 829 -12.49 -9.52 35.03
CA THR A 829 -12.67 -8.50 36.08
C THR A 829 -13.95 -7.70 35.86
N TYR A 830 -14.56 -7.18 36.93
CA TYR A 830 -15.77 -6.34 36.80
C TYR A 830 -15.55 -5.07 35.95
N PRO A 831 -14.45 -4.32 36.10
CA PRO A 831 -14.18 -3.18 35.20
C PRO A 831 -14.13 -3.60 33.74
N GLU A 832 -13.52 -4.75 33.44
CA GLU A 832 -13.41 -5.28 32.07
C GLU A 832 -14.78 -5.69 31.51
N LEU A 833 -15.63 -6.33 32.32
CA LEU A 833 -17.01 -6.62 31.91
C LEU A 833 -17.78 -5.35 31.57
N ILE A 834 -17.70 -4.31 32.40
CA ILE A 834 -18.39 -3.04 32.15
C ILE A 834 -17.85 -2.37 30.89
N ARG A 835 -16.53 -2.37 30.68
CA ARG A 835 -15.93 -1.84 29.47
C ARG A 835 -16.55 -2.50 28.23
N ARG A 836 -16.54 -3.83 28.16
CA ARG A 836 -17.05 -4.60 27.01
C ARG A 836 -18.57 -4.47 26.79
N LEU A 837 -19.35 -4.42 27.86
CA LEU A 837 -20.80 -4.25 27.75
C LEU A 837 -21.21 -2.87 27.20
N PHE A 838 -20.34 -1.87 27.25
CA PHE A 838 -20.68 -0.48 26.97
C PHE A 838 -19.77 0.25 25.96
N GLU A 839 -18.62 -0.30 25.56
CA GLU A 839 -17.73 0.32 24.56
C GLU A 839 -18.17 0.11 23.10
N ASP A 840 -19.12 -0.80 22.84
CA ASP A 840 -19.80 -0.92 21.52
C ASP A 840 -21.24 -0.43 21.58
N VAL A 841 -21.43 0.88 21.76
CA VAL A 841 -22.68 1.52 21.37
C VAL A 841 -22.33 2.74 20.53
N PRO A 842 -22.71 2.79 19.23
CA PRO A 842 -22.49 3.97 18.41
C PRO A 842 -23.15 5.24 18.99
#